data_AF-A0A7C7WUJ4-F1
#
_entry.id   AF-A0A7C7WUJ4-F1
#
_cell.length_a   1.000
_cell.length_b   1.000
_cell.length_c   1.000
_cell.angle_alpha   90.00
_cell.angle_beta   90.00
_cell.angle_gamma   90.00
#
_symmetry.space_group_name_H-M   'P 1'
#
loop_
_entity.id
_entity.type
_entity.pdbx_description
1 polymer ?
#
loop_
_entity_poly.entity_id
_entity_poly.type
_entity_poly.pdbx_seq_one_letter_code
_entity_poly.pdbx_strand_id
1 'polypeptide(L)'
;MHLVGKPVFRFAIRSAALLLVLGLGQRVTAQDKDINRPPVLSDGGGAIPVRVIDGRLVVSCDISGTRLRVPVNLWFDFDGAYGLQLHNRAAAPLPAETPNGRPSPLTLHFPDFTIGIARRELGPEEAFEKYTKYHSKEIGEDALVGAIGSHILKHFDVVFDLPRGQISLLPIGGLANHETGASLDEIVTPVTLQNDLVWLPVSLQGRSAPIRRALAIGSSRYDTLLDRRLCNSLQRPAGNIGPLHCESIDFAPYVAFRPADVVQVHSDGVAGVLGINLLEHFRVYVDRQSLLVTLQSAGSPSFPKEELAWFQAVVAEDSQLVLDWLKDHSQTRLGREAAEFLLSLLLDDGAEEDQLAQAVQWVNDTMPKNLRATRLFDLMEELVNEGEEALGISAGTLGLKSARADRYPESNYKLHGRLGELLLPRDNREAWRHLLSAAFGLPEDGMINLNLGRCYEADGKKKRAFSRYVQALVKEESSELAMIALARLDSELPADQRLTIETIDRMISGRVRNYSAPTMYEADPDTRSERTSLVEFFTNAYVGDERAGAIGGALGNQGALTHFADTDCVFLSYHLPAPRIEPLVTPLAMHMQRWLEVRGPIVHAVDGTRRAPGVGRYRQGEKIYEAIRDVVADQLKQPTKIQIEAKGTVRKGRVAGQVVIQGPPPNADDLSSGLVIQVVIAERGVVFHGSSGVVIHRMVARGLATEGSLDGVRYTPDANGRCEITFGRELTELVTNNKVHLDSLAKGKASGNTRIGLRIDPKSVEIVVVVREVISGKVAQASKCHLERVEASAE
;
A
#
# COMPACT_ATOMS: atom_id res chain seq x y z
N MET A 1 -32.87 22.71 28.92
CA MET A 1 -33.73 21.53 28.63
C MET A 1 -33.72 21.29 27.13
N HIS A 2 -32.68 20.63 26.62
CA HIS A 2 -32.57 20.02 25.28
C HIS A 2 -31.21 19.31 25.22
N LEU A 3 -31.20 18.04 25.59
CA LEU A 3 -30.08 17.12 25.42
C LEU A 3 -30.27 16.45 24.05
N VAL A 4 -29.43 16.81 23.09
CA VAL A 4 -29.27 16.09 21.84
C VAL A 4 -28.30 14.94 22.14
N GLY A 5 -28.81 13.71 22.10
CA GLY A 5 -28.04 12.49 22.34
C GLY A 5 -26.94 12.32 21.29
N LYS A 6 -25.70 12.21 21.77
CA LYS A 6 -24.57 11.70 20.97
C LYS A 6 -24.76 10.19 20.77
N PRO A 7 -24.33 9.62 19.63
CA PRO A 7 -24.39 8.17 19.42
C PRO A 7 -23.47 7.45 20.42
N VAL A 8 -23.99 6.37 20.98
CA VAL A 8 -23.40 5.53 22.02
C VAL A 8 -22.15 4.82 21.49
N PHE A 9 -21.10 4.88 22.31
CA PHE A 9 -19.82 4.17 22.19
C PHE A 9 -20.06 2.66 22.04
N ARG A 10 -19.30 2.02 21.16
CA ARG A 10 -19.15 0.56 21.09
C ARG A 10 -17.71 0.28 20.76
N PHE A 11 -16.88 0.31 21.80
CA PHE A 11 -15.53 -0.21 21.73
C PHE A 11 -15.59 -1.67 21.26
N ALA A 12 -14.59 -2.10 20.49
CA ALA A 12 -14.58 -3.35 19.76
C ALA A 12 -14.48 -4.62 20.65
N ILE A 13 -15.54 -4.94 21.41
CA ILE A 13 -15.92 -6.34 21.74
C ILE A 13 -16.60 -6.98 20.51
N ARG A 14 -16.10 -6.61 19.33
CA ARG A 14 -16.37 -7.24 18.04
C ARG A 14 -15.11 -7.86 17.45
N SER A 15 -13.98 -7.79 18.15
CA SER A 15 -12.77 -8.58 17.81
C SER A 15 -12.91 -10.09 18.07
N ALA A 16 -14.06 -10.57 18.58
CA ALA A 16 -14.43 -12.00 18.52
C ALA A 16 -15.89 -12.26 18.05
N ALA A 17 -16.67 -11.23 17.72
CA ALA A 17 -18.13 -11.36 17.51
C ALA A 17 -18.72 -10.54 16.35
N LEU A 18 -17.92 -9.95 15.45
CA LEU A 18 -18.51 -9.38 14.23
C LEU A 18 -17.62 -9.40 12.98
N LEU A 19 -17.48 -10.57 12.38
CA LEU A 19 -17.51 -10.67 10.92
C LEU A 19 -19.00 -10.74 10.51
N LEU A 20 -19.70 -9.60 10.54
CA LEU A 20 -20.93 -9.47 9.78
C LEU A 20 -20.51 -9.25 8.34
N VAL A 21 -20.52 -10.32 7.55
CA VAL A 21 -20.63 -10.21 6.11
C VAL A 21 -21.95 -9.47 5.86
N LEU A 22 -21.88 -8.15 5.67
CA LEU A 22 -22.97 -7.39 5.08
C LEU A 22 -23.12 -7.92 3.66
N GLY A 23 -23.97 -8.94 3.52
CA GLY A 23 -24.55 -9.34 2.25
C GLY A 23 -25.38 -8.20 1.71
N LEU A 24 -24.73 -7.21 1.10
CA LEU A 24 -25.36 -6.41 0.08
C LEU A 24 -25.78 -7.39 -1.01
N GLY A 25 -27.10 -7.64 -1.07
CA GLY A 25 -27.74 -8.46 -2.07
C GLY A 25 -27.46 -7.91 -3.47
N GLN A 26 -26.30 -8.26 -4.03
CA GLN A 26 -26.19 -8.44 -5.45
C GLN A 26 -27.03 -9.67 -5.77
N ARG A 27 -28.04 -9.46 -6.62
CA ARG A 27 -28.80 -10.54 -7.26
C ARG A 27 -27.81 -11.63 -7.67
N VAL A 28 -28.03 -12.84 -7.17
CA VAL A 28 -27.32 -14.05 -7.57
C VAL A 28 -27.48 -14.23 -9.07
N THR A 29 -26.56 -13.67 -9.84
CA THR A 29 -26.35 -14.00 -11.24
C THR A 29 -25.49 -15.25 -11.26
N ALA A 30 -26.08 -16.36 -11.71
CA ALA A 30 -25.45 -17.65 -12.04
C ALA A 30 -24.44 -18.21 -11.02
N GLN A 31 -24.86 -19.23 -10.26
CA GLN A 31 -23.91 -20.15 -9.59
C GLN A 31 -22.88 -20.64 -10.61
N ASP A 32 -21.64 -20.22 -10.43
CA ASP A 32 -20.52 -20.54 -11.30
C ASP A 32 -20.16 -22.03 -11.12
N LYS A 33 -20.23 -22.82 -12.19
CA LYS A 33 -20.13 -24.29 -12.15
C LYS A 33 -18.78 -24.81 -11.62
N ASP A 34 -17.75 -23.96 -11.59
CA ASP A 34 -16.39 -24.34 -11.21
C ASP A 34 -16.11 -24.31 -9.69
N ILE A 35 -16.92 -23.63 -8.86
CA ILE A 35 -16.71 -23.58 -7.39
C ILE A 35 -16.92 -24.95 -6.73
N ASN A 36 -17.83 -25.76 -7.27
CA ASN A 36 -18.18 -27.08 -6.73
C ASN A 36 -17.40 -28.23 -7.39
N ARG A 37 -16.35 -27.95 -8.17
CA ARG A 37 -15.52 -29.02 -8.72
C ARG A 37 -14.80 -29.73 -7.56
N PRO A 38 -14.96 -31.06 -7.40
CA PRO A 38 -14.30 -31.79 -6.32
C PRO A 38 -12.79 -31.58 -6.38
N PRO A 39 -12.12 -31.39 -5.23
CA PRO A 39 -10.68 -31.34 -5.17
C PRO A 39 -10.09 -32.68 -5.63
N VAL A 40 -8.93 -32.64 -6.28
CA VAL A 40 -8.21 -33.85 -6.70
C VAL A 40 -7.18 -34.19 -5.65
N LEU A 41 -7.36 -35.33 -4.97
CA LEU A 41 -6.44 -35.84 -3.96
C LEU A 41 -5.41 -36.77 -4.62
N SER A 42 -4.12 -36.56 -4.35
CA SER A 42 -3.11 -37.57 -4.69
C SER A 42 -2.98 -38.61 -3.57
N ASP A 43 -2.54 -39.82 -3.93
CA ASP A 43 -2.00 -40.81 -2.98
C ASP A 43 -2.96 -41.29 -1.88
N GLY A 44 -4.27 -41.06 -2.02
CA GLY A 44 -5.27 -41.58 -1.09
C GLY A 44 -5.32 -40.84 0.26
N GLY A 45 -4.83 -39.61 0.33
CA GLY A 45 -4.87 -38.78 1.54
C GLY A 45 -3.72 -39.05 2.52
N GLY A 46 -3.73 -38.40 3.68
CA GLY A 46 -2.62 -38.51 4.63
C GLY A 46 -2.79 -37.67 5.88
N ALA A 47 -1.79 -37.76 6.76
CA ALA A 47 -1.73 -37.00 8.00
C ALA A 47 -1.13 -35.62 7.78
N ILE A 48 -1.72 -34.62 8.41
CA ILE A 48 -1.29 -33.23 8.40
C ILE A 48 -0.90 -32.88 9.83
N PRO A 49 0.39 -32.57 10.10
CA PRO A 49 0.79 -31.98 11.36
C PRO A 49 0.05 -30.65 11.58
N VAL A 50 -0.57 -30.49 12.74
CA VAL A 50 -1.33 -29.28 13.10
C VAL A 50 -0.87 -28.75 14.44
N ARG A 51 -0.93 -27.42 14.59
CA ARG A 51 -0.65 -26.74 15.87
C ARG A 51 -1.84 -25.87 16.25
N VAL A 52 -2.17 -25.86 17.54
CA VAL A 52 -3.12 -24.89 18.11
C VAL A 52 -2.32 -23.65 18.52
N ILE A 53 -2.53 -22.54 17.83
CA ILE A 53 -1.83 -21.28 18.09
C ILE A 53 -2.89 -20.19 18.23
N ASP A 54 -2.89 -19.46 19.35
CA ASP A 54 -3.86 -18.39 19.65
C ASP A 54 -5.31 -18.73 19.29
N GLY A 55 -5.73 -19.95 19.63
CA GLY A 55 -7.10 -20.42 19.40
C GLY A 55 -7.47 -20.75 17.96
N ARG A 56 -6.49 -20.99 17.08
CA ARG A 56 -6.67 -21.45 15.69
C ARG A 56 -5.88 -22.72 15.40
N LEU A 57 -6.41 -23.56 14.52
CA LEU A 57 -5.67 -24.68 13.94
C LEU A 57 -4.82 -24.19 12.76
N VAL A 58 -3.50 -24.27 12.91
CA VAL A 58 -2.54 -23.86 11.90
C VAL A 58 -1.87 -25.09 11.28
N VAL A 59 -1.94 -25.20 9.96
CA VAL A 59 -1.25 -26.22 9.17
C VAL A 59 -0.23 -25.57 8.24
N SER A 60 0.91 -26.22 8.07
CA SER A 60 1.98 -25.77 7.17
C SER A 60 1.97 -26.62 5.89
N CYS A 61 2.07 -25.97 4.74
CA CYS A 61 2.10 -26.64 3.42
C CYS A 61 2.77 -25.74 2.37
N ASP A 62 3.06 -26.28 1.20
CA ASP A 62 3.41 -25.44 0.05
C ASP A 62 2.19 -25.22 -0.85
N ILE A 63 2.07 -24.03 -1.43
CA ILE A 63 1.09 -23.74 -2.48
C ILE A 63 1.82 -23.56 -3.80
N SER A 64 1.39 -24.26 -4.84
CA SER A 64 1.89 -24.04 -6.19
C SER A 64 0.81 -23.61 -7.18
N GLY A 65 1.16 -22.65 -8.04
CA GLY A 65 0.47 -22.40 -9.31
C GLY A 65 1.29 -22.92 -10.50
N THR A 66 1.02 -22.44 -11.71
CA THR A 66 1.70 -22.95 -12.92
C THR A 66 3.20 -22.61 -13.02
N ARG A 67 3.70 -21.65 -12.23
CA ARG A 67 5.07 -21.13 -12.36
C ARG A 67 5.88 -21.08 -11.07
N LEU A 68 5.20 -21.13 -9.92
CA LEU A 68 5.83 -20.89 -8.63
C LEU A 68 5.21 -21.79 -7.58
N ARG A 69 6.05 -22.19 -6.62
CA ARG A 69 5.69 -22.90 -5.39
C ARG A 69 6.20 -22.06 -4.22
N VAL A 70 5.36 -21.82 -3.22
CA VAL A 70 5.68 -21.00 -2.05
C VAL A 70 5.28 -21.73 -0.77
N PRO A 71 6.15 -21.78 0.25
CA PRO A 71 5.79 -22.31 1.56
C PRO A 71 4.88 -21.33 2.31
N VAL A 72 3.87 -21.86 3.00
CA VAL A 72 2.86 -21.05 3.69
C VAL A 72 2.30 -21.74 4.93
N ASN A 73 1.65 -20.95 5.79
CA ASN A 73 0.73 -21.43 6.80
C ASN A 73 -0.73 -21.13 6.40
N LEU A 74 -1.64 -22.04 6.75
CA LEU A 74 -3.10 -21.90 6.56
C LEU A 74 -3.84 -22.19 7.86
N TRP A 75 -4.97 -21.51 8.05
CA TRP A 75 -5.98 -21.97 9.03
C TRP A 75 -6.75 -23.16 8.49
N PHE A 76 -7.03 -24.13 9.36
CA PHE A 76 -7.90 -25.26 9.06
C PHE A 76 -9.26 -25.04 9.72
N ASP A 77 -10.22 -24.54 8.95
CA ASP A 77 -11.55 -24.12 9.44
C ASP A 77 -12.63 -25.10 8.92
N PHE A 78 -12.81 -26.25 9.58
CA PHE A 78 -13.76 -27.29 9.14
C PHE A 78 -15.22 -26.82 9.00
N ASP A 79 -15.60 -25.79 9.76
CA ASP A 79 -16.90 -25.14 9.75
C ASP A 79 -16.95 -23.84 8.91
N GLY A 80 -15.83 -23.44 8.28
CA GLY A 80 -15.75 -22.25 7.44
C GLY A 80 -16.43 -22.47 6.08
N ALA A 81 -17.47 -21.70 5.77
CA ALA A 81 -18.26 -21.82 4.52
C ALA A 81 -17.55 -21.24 3.29
N TYR A 82 -16.36 -21.74 3.00
CA TYR A 82 -15.50 -21.34 1.88
C TYR A 82 -14.58 -22.50 1.48
N GLY A 83 -13.96 -22.41 0.30
CA GLY A 83 -12.98 -23.38 -0.20
C GLY A 83 -11.57 -23.08 0.30
N LEU A 84 -10.80 -22.35 -0.52
CA LEU A 84 -9.46 -21.88 -0.18
C LEU A 84 -9.44 -20.36 -0.24
N GLN A 85 -9.34 -19.70 0.90
CA GLN A 85 -9.15 -18.26 0.97
C GLN A 85 -7.66 -17.92 0.97
N LEU A 86 -7.24 -16.94 0.15
CA LEU A 86 -5.85 -16.48 0.10
C LEU A 86 -5.73 -14.97 0.09
N HIS A 87 -4.69 -14.48 0.77
CA HIS A 87 -4.21 -13.11 0.74
C HIS A 87 -3.69 -12.74 -0.67
N ASN A 88 -4.07 -11.56 -1.19
CA ASN A 88 -3.71 -11.13 -2.55
C ASN A 88 -2.20 -11.02 -2.75
N ARG A 89 -1.42 -10.57 -1.76
CA ARG A 89 0.06 -10.57 -1.85
C ARG A 89 0.66 -11.97 -2.04
N ALA A 90 0.11 -12.99 -1.39
CA ALA A 90 0.55 -14.37 -1.57
C ALA A 90 0.03 -14.96 -2.88
N ALA A 91 -1.17 -14.56 -3.29
CA ALA A 91 -1.76 -14.94 -4.56
C ALA A 91 -1.13 -14.23 -5.76
N ALA A 92 -0.55 -13.04 -5.65
CA ALA A 92 0.00 -12.28 -6.79
C ALA A 92 1.17 -12.96 -7.52
N PRO A 93 2.16 -13.56 -6.84
CA PRO A 93 3.23 -14.30 -7.52
C PRO A 93 2.77 -15.69 -8.03
N LEU A 94 1.64 -16.18 -7.51
CA LEU A 94 0.96 -17.36 -8.02
C LEU A 94 0.05 -16.90 -9.18
N PRO A 95 0.10 -17.47 -10.39
CA PRO A 95 -0.83 -17.10 -11.44
C PRO A 95 -2.24 -17.69 -11.18
N ALA A 96 -2.81 -17.47 -9.99
CA ALA A 96 -4.09 -17.98 -9.51
C ALA A 96 -5.28 -17.45 -10.33
N GLU A 97 -5.06 -16.38 -11.08
CA GLU A 97 -5.99 -15.81 -12.05
C GLU A 97 -5.23 -15.41 -13.32
N THR A 98 -5.84 -15.66 -14.47
CA THR A 98 -5.34 -15.18 -15.77
C THR A 98 -5.54 -13.66 -15.90
N PRO A 99 -4.85 -12.96 -16.83
CA PRO A 99 -5.08 -11.54 -17.08
C PRO A 99 -6.53 -11.16 -17.44
N ASN A 100 -7.32 -12.15 -17.91
CA ASN A 100 -8.73 -11.99 -18.24
C ASN A 100 -9.67 -12.34 -17.06
N GLY A 101 -9.14 -12.49 -15.84
CA GLY A 101 -9.90 -12.81 -14.63
C GLY A 101 -10.39 -14.26 -14.53
N ARG A 102 -9.95 -15.17 -15.42
CA ARG A 102 -10.30 -16.60 -15.28
C ARG A 102 -9.46 -17.25 -14.19
N PRO A 103 -10.05 -18.04 -13.29
CA PRO A 103 -9.31 -18.74 -12.25
C PRO A 103 -8.32 -19.74 -12.86
N SER A 104 -7.18 -19.91 -12.19
CA SER A 104 -6.20 -20.96 -12.47
C SER A 104 -6.13 -21.90 -11.27
N PRO A 105 -6.07 -23.22 -11.50
CA PRO A 105 -6.00 -24.17 -10.41
C PRO A 105 -4.72 -24.00 -9.60
N LEU A 106 -4.83 -24.27 -8.30
CA LEU A 106 -3.74 -24.28 -7.33
C LEU A 106 -3.60 -25.69 -6.76
N THR A 107 -2.41 -26.01 -6.26
CA THR A 107 -2.16 -27.28 -5.57
C THR A 107 -1.57 -27.00 -4.20
N LEU A 108 -2.19 -27.55 -3.16
CA LEU A 108 -1.60 -27.63 -1.82
C LEU A 108 -0.75 -28.90 -1.72
N HIS A 109 0.48 -28.76 -1.24
CA HIS A 109 1.41 -29.87 -1.02
C HIS A 109 1.60 -30.05 0.48
N PHE A 110 1.03 -31.13 1.00
CA PHE A 110 1.27 -31.63 2.35
C PHE A 110 2.38 -32.70 2.30
N PRO A 111 2.93 -33.14 3.44
CA PRO A 111 4.06 -34.09 3.47
C PRO A 111 3.80 -35.37 2.67
N ASP A 112 2.60 -35.94 2.80
CA ASP A 112 2.29 -37.26 2.25
C ASP A 112 1.41 -37.21 0.99
N PHE A 113 0.81 -36.07 0.67
CA PHE A 113 -0.19 -35.97 -0.40
C PHE A 113 -0.39 -34.53 -0.88
N THR A 114 -1.13 -34.40 -1.98
CA THR A 114 -1.50 -33.09 -2.56
C THR A 114 -3.00 -32.93 -2.72
N ILE A 115 -3.47 -31.68 -2.65
CA ILE A 115 -4.86 -31.31 -2.92
C ILE A 115 -4.89 -30.31 -4.09
N GLY A 116 -5.44 -30.73 -5.22
CA GLY A 116 -5.73 -29.85 -6.35
C GLY A 116 -7.03 -29.08 -6.14
N ILE A 117 -6.95 -27.75 -6.20
CA ILE A 117 -8.04 -26.82 -5.93
C ILE A 117 -8.32 -26.00 -7.18
N ALA A 118 -9.59 -25.93 -7.60
CA ALA A 118 -9.96 -25.29 -8.86
C ALA A 118 -9.74 -23.77 -8.88
N ARG A 119 -9.98 -23.10 -7.75
CA ARG A 119 -9.84 -21.64 -7.60
C ARG A 119 -9.65 -21.26 -6.14
N ARG A 120 -9.06 -20.08 -5.92
CA ARG A 120 -9.08 -19.40 -4.62
C ARG A 120 -10.35 -18.55 -4.45
N GLU A 121 -10.55 -18.12 -3.22
CA GLU A 121 -11.48 -17.07 -2.80
C GLU A 121 -10.69 -15.95 -2.10
N LEU A 122 -11.27 -14.75 -2.02
CA LEU A 122 -10.67 -13.65 -1.27
C LEU A 122 -10.93 -13.87 0.23
N GLY A 123 -9.86 -13.93 1.01
CA GLY A 123 -9.95 -14.06 2.48
C GLY A 123 -9.90 -12.72 3.22
N PRO A 124 -10.10 -12.75 4.55
CA PRO A 124 -9.94 -11.58 5.41
C PRO A 124 -8.44 -11.22 5.57
N GLU A 125 -7.90 -10.47 4.60
CA GLU A 125 -6.46 -10.14 4.51
C GLU A 125 -5.90 -9.54 5.80
N GLU A 126 -6.60 -8.58 6.39
CA GLU A 126 -6.20 -7.94 7.65
C GLU A 126 -6.10 -8.93 8.80
N ALA A 127 -6.97 -9.94 8.85
CA ALA A 127 -6.92 -10.97 9.87
C ALA A 127 -5.68 -11.87 9.71
N PHE A 128 -5.32 -12.21 8.46
CA PHE A 128 -4.12 -12.99 8.17
C PHE A 128 -2.83 -12.21 8.50
N GLU A 129 -2.77 -10.93 8.11
CA GLU A 129 -1.63 -10.05 8.41
C GLU A 129 -1.49 -9.82 9.93
N LYS A 130 -2.60 -9.56 10.64
CA LYS A 130 -2.62 -9.40 12.10
C LYS A 130 -2.15 -10.68 12.80
N TYR A 131 -2.65 -11.84 12.38
CA TYR A 131 -2.25 -13.11 12.99
C TYR A 131 -0.76 -13.40 12.76
N THR A 132 -0.26 -13.20 11.54
CA THR A 132 1.18 -13.32 11.23
C THR A 132 2.02 -12.37 12.09
N LYS A 133 1.59 -11.13 12.26
CA LYS A 133 2.27 -10.11 13.08
C LYS A 133 2.40 -10.55 14.55
N TYR A 134 1.33 -11.06 15.16
CA TYR A 134 1.37 -11.43 16.58
C TYR A 134 1.95 -12.82 16.84
N HIS A 135 1.85 -13.74 15.89
CA HIS A 135 2.18 -15.16 16.09
C HIS A 135 3.30 -15.67 15.18
N SER A 136 4.09 -14.78 14.59
CA SER A 136 5.20 -15.12 13.69
C SER A 136 6.17 -16.15 14.25
N LYS A 137 6.55 -16.07 15.54
CA LYS A 137 7.47 -17.04 16.16
C LYS A 137 6.84 -18.42 16.29
N GLU A 138 5.56 -18.45 16.59
CA GLU A 138 4.78 -19.64 16.85
C GLU A 138 4.47 -20.37 15.55
N ILE A 139 4.15 -19.65 14.46
CA ILE A 139 3.86 -20.26 13.14
C ILE A 139 5.12 -20.62 12.34
N GLY A 140 6.29 -20.05 12.65
CA GLY A 140 7.56 -20.34 11.99
C GLY A 140 7.98 -19.24 11.00
N GLU A 141 8.88 -19.56 10.06
CA GLU A 141 9.42 -18.57 9.12
C GLU A 141 8.40 -18.10 8.08
N ASP A 142 7.40 -18.95 7.79
CA ASP A 142 6.39 -18.68 6.77
C ASP A 142 5.17 -17.94 7.32
N ALA A 143 4.65 -17.01 6.53
CA ALA A 143 3.46 -16.25 6.91
C ALA A 143 2.19 -17.12 6.87
N LEU A 144 1.20 -16.75 7.70
CA LEU A 144 -0.17 -17.20 7.50
C LEU A 144 -0.77 -16.40 6.34
N VAL A 145 -1.14 -17.07 5.26
CA VAL A 145 -1.61 -16.38 4.03
C VAL A 145 -3.03 -16.76 3.63
N GLY A 146 -3.70 -17.64 4.38
CA GLY A 146 -4.99 -18.15 3.98
C GLY A 146 -5.66 -19.11 4.96
N ALA A 147 -6.77 -19.69 4.50
CA ALA A 147 -7.53 -20.68 5.23
C ALA A 147 -8.17 -21.70 4.27
N ILE A 148 -8.29 -22.95 4.72
CA ILE A 148 -9.02 -24.03 4.04
C ILE A 148 -10.32 -24.35 4.79
N GLY A 149 -11.43 -24.39 4.07
CA GLY A 149 -12.77 -24.51 4.63
C GLY A 149 -13.60 -25.68 4.09
N SER A 150 -14.86 -25.72 4.53
CA SER A 150 -15.81 -26.82 4.32
C SER A 150 -16.11 -27.11 2.85
N HIS A 151 -16.03 -26.14 1.94
CA HIS A 151 -16.29 -26.40 0.51
C HIS A 151 -15.24 -27.33 -0.11
N ILE A 152 -14.03 -27.40 0.47
CA ILE A 152 -13.01 -28.39 0.10
C ILE A 152 -13.10 -29.60 1.03
N LEU A 153 -13.17 -29.37 2.34
CA LEU A 153 -13.09 -30.43 3.36
C LEU A 153 -14.29 -31.39 3.34
N LYS A 154 -15.42 -31.00 2.75
CA LYS A 154 -16.59 -31.88 2.60
C LYS A 154 -16.38 -33.07 1.66
N HIS A 155 -15.31 -33.04 0.88
CA HIS A 155 -14.94 -34.10 -0.05
C HIS A 155 -14.04 -35.18 0.58
N PHE A 156 -13.79 -35.09 1.89
CA PHE A 156 -12.94 -36.01 2.64
C PHE A 156 -13.62 -36.49 3.91
N ASP A 157 -13.25 -37.70 4.30
CA ASP A 157 -13.35 -38.15 5.68
C ASP A 157 -12.26 -37.41 6.49
N VAL A 158 -12.62 -36.90 7.67
CA VAL A 158 -11.70 -36.08 8.48
C VAL A 158 -11.54 -36.69 9.86
N VAL A 159 -10.29 -36.89 10.27
CA VAL A 159 -9.92 -37.35 11.61
C VAL A 159 -9.20 -36.22 12.34
N PHE A 160 -9.80 -35.71 13.41
CA PHE A 160 -9.11 -34.84 14.36
C PHE A 160 -8.44 -35.71 15.42
N ASP A 161 -7.11 -35.68 15.47
CA ASP A 161 -6.28 -36.31 16.50
C ASP A 161 -5.35 -35.23 17.08
N LEU A 162 -5.97 -34.17 17.60
CA LEU A 162 -5.27 -33.03 18.20
C LEU A 162 -4.39 -33.42 19.41
N PRO A 163 -4.73 -34.41 20.25
CA PRO A 163 -3.81 -34.93 21.27
C PRO A 163 -2.46 -35.39 20.71
N ARG A 164 -2.42 -35.85 19.45
CA ARG A 164 -1.20 -36.22 18.74
C ARG A 164 -0.67 -35.10 17.82
N GLY A 165 -1.31 -33.94 17.82
CA GLY A 165 -0.97 -32.80 16.96
C GLY A 165 -1.18 -33.08 15.48
N GLN A 166 -2.21 -33.86 15.11
CA GLN A 166 -2.46 -34.26 13.73
C GLN A 166 -3.94 -34.17 13.31
N ILE A 167 -4.14 -33.88 12.03
CA ILE A 167 -5.43 -34.06 11.33
C ILE A 167 -5.18 -34.97 10.13
N SER A 168 -6.04 -35.95 9.89
CA SER A 168 -5.95 -36.76 8.67
C SER A 168 -7.10 -36.45 7.72
N LEU A 169 -6.76 -36.34 6.44
CA LEU A 169 -7.74 -36.31 5.36
C LEU A 169 -7.71 -37.65 4.64
N LEU A 170 -8.84 -38.34 4.64
CA LEU A 170 -8.99 -39.65 4.03
C LEU A 170 -10.02 -39.58 2.88
N PRO A 171 -9.93 -40.47 1.87
CA PRO A 171 -10.97 -40.64 0.88
C PRO A 171 -12.27 -41.00 1.58
N ILE A 172 -13.38 -40.45 1.09
CA ILE A 172 -14.72 -40.78 1.58
C ILE A 172 -14.92 -42.30 1.53
N GLY A 173 -15.38 -42.87 2.64
CA GLY A 173 -15.67 -44.31 2.72
C GLY A 173 -14.50 -45.19 3.17
N GLY A 174 -13.40 -44.60 3.63
CA GLY A 174 -12.26 -45.34 4.18
C GLY A 174 -12.61 -46.17 5.42
N LEU A 175 -13.71 -45.83 6.11
CA LEU A 175 -14.18 -46.51 7.33
C LEU A 175 -14.93 -47.83 7.07
N ALA A 176 -15.20 -48.22 5.81
CA ALA A 176 -15.89 -49.49 5.52
C ALA A 176 -15.17 -50.73 6.09
N ASN A 177 -13.91 -50.61 6.53
CA ASN A 177 -13.09 -51.67 7.10
C ASN A 177 -12.56 -51.40 8.53
N HIS A 178 -12.96 -50.30 9.21
CA HIS A 178 -12.46 -50.04 10.57
C HIS A 178 -13.30 -50.85 11.58
N GLU A 179 -12.74 -51.93 12.12
CA GLU A 179 -13.35 -52.66 13.23
C GLU A 179 -13.40 -51.74 14.45
N THR A 180 -14.61 -51.40 14.90
CA THR A 180 -14.86 -50.70 16.16
C THR A 180 -14.66 -51.70 17.31
N GLY A 181 -13.56 -51.54 18.04
CA GLY A 181 -13.39 -52.23 19.31
C GLY A 181 -14.29 -51.55 20.33
N ALA A 182 -15.48 -52.09 20.59
CA ALA A 182 -16.38 -51.57 21.62
C ALA A 182 -15.64 -51.47 22.96
N SER A 183 -15.17 -50.26 23.30
CA SER A 183 -14.52 -49.92 24.56
C SER A 183 -15.40 -48.89 25.28
N LEU A 184 -15.26 -48.80 26.60
CA LEU A 184 -16.04 -47.85 27.41
C LEU A 184 -15.72 -46.37 27.07
N ASP A 185 -14.62 -46.12 26.34
CA ASP A 185 -14.09 -44.80 26.02
C ASP A 185 -14.33 -44.38 24.56
N GLU A 186 -15.08 -45.18 23.79
CA GLU A 186 -15.38 -44.93 22.38
C GLU A 186 -16.89 -45.03 22.11
N ILE A 187 -17.45 -44.01 21.47
CA ILE A 187 -18.84 -44.04 20.98
C ILE A 187 -18.90 -43.83 19.48
N VAL A 188 -19.91 -44.42 18.87
CA VAL A 188 -20.28 -44.20 17.47
C VAL A 188 -21.69 -43.64 17.46
N THR A 189 -21.86 -42.45 16.88
CA THR A 189 -23.14 -41.75 16.81
C THR A 189 -23.48 -41.42 15.35
N PRO A 190 -24.77 -41.49 14.94
CA PRO A 190 -25.18 -40.94 13.67
C PRO A 190 -25.00 -39.42 13.65
N VAL A 191 -24.75 -38.86 12.47
CA VAL A 191 -24.69 -37.42 12.23
C VAL A 191 -25.57 -36.99 11.07
N THR A 192 -25.94 -35.72 11.06
CA THR A 192 -26.59 -35.09 9.90
C THR A 192 -25.61 -34.17 9.18
N LEU A 193 -25.74 -34.12 7.85
CA LEU A 193 -25.01 -33.17 7.00
C LEU A 193 -25.97 -32.08 6.54
N GLN A 194 -25.77 -30.85 7.00
CA GLN A 194 -26.59 -29.70 6.63
C GLN A 194 -25.71 -28.47 6.46
N ASN A 195 -25.85 -27.78 5.33
CA ASN A 195 -25.04 -26.62 4.94
C ASN A 195 -23.53 -26.90 4.94
N ASP A 196 -23.12 -28.05 4.40
CA ASP A 196 -21.74 -28.57 4.38
C ASP A 196 -21.10 -28.87 5.76
N LEU A 197 -21.83 -28.61 6.85
CA LEU A 197 -21.43 -28.91 8.23
C LEU A 197 -21.85 -30.31 8.67
N VAL A 198 -21.13 -30.84 9.65
CA VAL A 198 -21.40 -32.11 10.32
C VAL A 198 -21.99 -31.84 11.69
N TRP A 199 -23.13 -32.45 11.99
CA TRP A 199 -23.90 -32.17 13.20
C TRP A 199 -24.04 -33.41 14.07
N LEU A 200 -23.62 -33.30 15.32
CA LEU A 200 -23.79 -34.33 16.35
C LEU A 200 -25.15 -34.15 17.05
N PRO A 201 -25.92 -35.22 17.25
CA PRO A 201 -27.09 -35.17 18.12
C PRO A 201 -26.63 -35.04 19.57
N VAL A 202 -27.19 -34.06 20.27
CA VAL A 202 -26.92 -33.84 21.69
C VAL A 202 -28.21 -33.70 22.48
N SER A 203 -28.16 -34.10 23.74
CA SER A 203 -29.26 -33.94 24.68
C SER A 203 -28.81 -33.23 25.95
N LEU A 204 -29.66 -32.32 26.43
CA LEU A 204 -29.43 -31.54 27.64
C LEU A 204 -30.66 -31.57 28.54
N GLN A 205 -30.47 -31.28 29.83
CA GLN A 205 -31.57 -31.25 30.78
C GLN A 205 -32.42 -29.97 30.59
N GLY A 206 -33.66 -30.13 30.14
CA GLY A 206 -34.65 -29.05 30.16
C GLY A 206 -35.37 -28.93 31.52
N ARG A 207 -36.21 -27.91 31.66
CA ARG A 207 -36.97 -27.66 32.90
C ARG A 207 -37.90 -28.81 33.30
N SER A 208 -38.49 -29.48 32.30
CA SER A 208 -39.50 -30.52 32.52
C SER A 208 -39.18 -31.86 31.83
N ALA A 209 -38.32 -31.83 30.80
CA ALA A 209 -37.92 -33.02 30.02
C ALA A 209 -36.56 -32.77 29.33
N PRO A 210 -35.82 -33.83 28.95
CA PRO A 210 -34.63 -33.70 28.11
C PRO A 210 -34.94 -32.99 26.79
N ILE A 211 -34.06 -32.08 26.39
CA ILE A 211 -34.16 -31.33 25.13
C ILE A 211 -33.13 -31.90 24.16
N ARG A 212 -33.57 -32.33 22.98
CA ARG A 212 -32.68 -32.74 21.87
C ARG A 212 -32.34 -31.54 21.00
N ARG A 213 -31.07 -31.43 20.62
CA ARG A 213 -30.51 -30.38 19.77
C ARG A 213 -29.38 -30.96 18.91
N ALA A 214 -28.90 -30.17 17.97
CA ALA A 214 -27.73 -30.50 17.17
C ALA A 214 -26.55 -29.59 17.49
N LEU A 215 -25.35 -30.16 17.57
CA LEU A 215 -24.08 -29.48 17.83
C LEU A 215 -23.17 -29.64 16.61
N ALA A 216 -22.82 -28.56 15.92
CA ALA A 216 -21.95 -28.64 14.75
C ALA A 216 -20.51 -28.96 15.16
N ILE A 217 -19.78 -29.76 14.37
CA ILE A 217 -18.34 -29.94 14.54
C ILE A 217 -17.62 -28.76 13.89
N GLY A 218 -16.87 -27.98 14.67
CA GLY A 218 -16.10 -26.82 14.19
C GLY A 218 -14.65 -26.85 14.64
N SER A 219 -13.81 -26.10 13.93
CA SER A 219 -12.39 -25.88 14.25
C SER A 219 -11.91 -24.45 13.98
N SER A 220 -12.80 -23.58 13.51
CA SER A 220 -12.49 -22.16 13.30
C SER A 220 -12.30 -21.35 14.60
N ARG A 221 -12.65 -21.91 15.76
CA ARG A 221 -12.57 -21.24 17.06
C ARG A 221 -12.08 -22.18 18.15
N TYR A 222 -11.43 -21.60 19.16
CA TYR A 222 -10.99 -22.37 20.32
C TYR A 222 -12.14 -22.85 21.19
N ASP A 223 -13.00 -21.94 21.62
CA ASP A 223 -14.07 -22.25 22.58
C ASP A 223 -15.20 -23.03 21.91
N THR A 224 -15.66 -24.09 22.58
CA THR A 224 -16.95 -24.71 22.26
C THR A 224 -18.07 -23.73 22.61
N LEU A 225 -18.78 -23.30 21.57
CA LEU A 225 -19.83 -22.31 21.67
C LEU A 225 -21.17 -22.95 21.92
N LEU A 226 -21.97 -22.34 22.78
CA LEU A 226 -23.41 -22.62 22.89
C LEU A 226 -24.21 -21.41 22.43
N ASP A 227 -25.34 -21.68 21.77
CA ASP A 227 -26.26 -20.64 21.35
C ASP A 227 -26.76 -19.84 22.57
N ARG A 228 -26.55 -18.52 22.53
CA ARG A 228 -26.90 -17.62 23.62
C ARG A 228 -28.39 -17.68 23.94
N ARG A 229 -29.27 -17.86 22.95
CA ARG A 229 -30.72 -17.94 23.20
C ARG A 229 -31.08 -19.23 23.93
N LEU A 230 -30.40 -20.34 23.60
CA LEU A 230 -30.52 -21.58 24.35
C LEU A 230 -30.08 -21.39 25.81
N CYS A 231 -28.89 -20.83 26.05
CA CYS A 231 -28.38 -20.56 27.40
C CYS A 231 -29.35 -19.69 28.23
N ASN A 232 -29.90 -18.64 27.62
CA ASN A 232 -30.88 -17.77 28.26
C ASN A 232 -32.20 -18.49 28.58
N SER A 233 -32.69 -19.34 27.66
CA SER A 233 -33.92 -20.12 27.90
C SER A 233 -33.80 -21.07 29.10
N LEU A 234 -32.58 -21.55 29.36
CA LEU A 234 -32.23 -22.41 30.48
C LEU A 234 -31.91 -21.63 31.77
N GLN A 235 -31.94 -20.30 31.76
CA GLN A 235 -31.51 -19.43 32.87
C GLN A 235 -30.06 -19.68 33.30
N ARG A 236 -29.21 -20.03 32.34
CA ARG A 236 -27.78 -20.27 32.52
C ARG A 236 -27.00 -19.43 31.49
N PRO A 237 -27.07 -18.08 31.59
CA PRO A 237 -26.58 -17.20 30.54
C PRO A 237 -25.07 -17.29 30.33
N ALA A 238 -24.31 -17.76 31.34
CA ALA A 238 -22.86 -17.99 31.27
C ALA A 238 -22.45 -19.36 30.70
N GLY A 239 -23.39 -20.16 30.18
CA GLY A 239 -23.09 -21.44 29.53
C GLY A 239 -22.91 -22.62 30.48
N ASN A 240 -23.08 -22.42 31.79
CA ASN A 240 -23.11 -23.47 32.81
C ASN A 240 -24.43 -24.27 32.80
N ILE A 241 -24.75 -24.86 31.65
CA ILE A 241 -26.03 -25.56 31.40
C ILE A 241 -26.12 -26.94 32.07
N GLY A 242 -25.05 -27.41 32.71
CA GLY A 242 -24.96 -28.77 33.25
C GLY A 242 -24.63 -29.78 32.14
N PRO A 243 -24.99 -31.07 32.33
CA PRO A 243 -24.65 -32.12 31.40
C PRO A 243 -25.14 -31.89 29.96
N LEU A 244 -24.25 -32.10 28.99
CA LEU A 244 -24.53 -32.06 27.56
C LEU A 244 -24.07 -33.39 26.93
N HIS A 245 -25.02 -34.30 26.75
CA HIS A 245 -24.72 -35.67 26.35
C HIS A 245 -24.77 -35.87 24.84
N CYS A 246 -23.73 -36.50 24.29
CA CYS A 246 -23.76 -37.18 23.01
C CYS A 246 -23.66 -38.69 23.29
N GLU A 247 -24.74 -39.42 23.06
CA GLU A 247 -24.88 -40.81 23.53
C GLU A 247 -24.54 -40.94 25.03
N SER A 248 -23.52 -41.74 25.39
CA SER A 248 -23.07 -41.95 26.78
C SER A 248 -22.03 -40.93 27.26
N ILE A 249 -21.50 -40.06 26.39
CA ILE A 249 -20.46 -39.08 26.75
C ILE A 249 -21.10 -37.75 27.14
N ASP A 250 -20.82 -37.27 28.35
CA ASP A 250 -21.11 -35.91 28.77
C ASP A 250 -19.92 -34.99 28.46
N PHE A 251 -20.14 -33.93 27.69
CA PHE A 251 -19.11 -32.94 27.35
C PHE A 251 -18.86 -31.90 28.44
N ALA A 252 -19.82 -31.69 29.35
CA ALA A 252 -19.74 -30.62 30.36
C ALA A 252 -18.53 -30.72 31.31
N PRO A 253 -18.01 -31.91 31.69
CA PRO A 253 -16.82 -32.02 32.53
C PRO A 253 -15.50 -31.63 31.84
N TYR A 254 -15.48 -31.52 30.50
CA TYR A 254 -14.25 -31.28 29.74
C TYR A 254 -13.98 -29.80 29.51
N VAL A 255 -15.01 -28.99 29.27
CA VAL A 255 -14.86 -27.58 28.85
C VAL A 255 -15.88 -26.67 29.52
N ALA A 256 -15.52 -25.41 29.71
CA ALA A 256 -16.50 -24.35 29.93
C ALA A 256 -17.12 -23.97 28.58
N PHE A 257 -18.44 -24.08 28.46
CA PHE A 257 -19.12 -23.68 27.24
C PHE A 257 -19.25 -22.16 27.16
N ARG A 258 -18.83 -21.58 26.03
CA ARG A 258 -18.90 -20.13 25.81
C ARG A 258 -20.24 -19.75 25.16
N PRO A 259 -21.07 -18.92 25.80
CA PRO A 259 -22.29 -18.40 25.20
C PRO A 259 -21.96 -17.44 24.04
N ALA A 260 -22.51 -17.69 22.86
CA ALA A 260 -22.31 -16.85 21.69
C ALA A 260 -23.54 -16.85 20.77
N ASP A 261 -23.63 -15.86 19.88
CA ASP A 261 -24.64 -15.88 18.82
C ASP A 261 -24.21 -16.90 17.75
N VAL A 262 -24.97 -17.98 17.61
CA VAL A 262 -24.70 -19.04 16.64
C VAL A 262 -25.60 -18.82 15.42
N VAL A 263 -24.97 -18.58 14.26
CA VAL A 263 -25.69 -18.22 13.02
C VAL A 263 -26.15 -19.44 12.22
N GLN A 264 -25.57 -20.59 12.51
CA GLN A 264 -25.91 -21.86 11.88
C GLN A 264 -27.34 -22.29 12.28
N VAL A 265 -27.98 -23.07 11.42
CA VAL A 265 -29.36 -23.54 11.62
C VAL A 265 -29.44 -25.04 11.36
N HIS A 266 -30.28 -25.72 12.14
CA HIS A 266 -30.55 -27.16 12.04
C HIS A 266 -32.02 -27.44 12.36
N SER A 267 -32.61 -28.47 11.74
CA SER A 267 -34.04 -28.82 11.91
C SER A 267 -34.42 -29.12 13.36
N ASP A 268 -33.52 -29.76 14.10
CA ASP A 268 -33.75 -30.17 15.49
C ASP A 268 -33.47 -29.05 16.51
N GLY A 269 -33.17 -27.84 16.02
CA GLY A 269 -32.66 -26.74 16.81
C GLY A 269 -31.16 -26.88 17.10
N VAL A 270 -30.50 -25.75 17.31
CA VAL A 270 -29.05 -25.68 17.48
C VAL A 270 -28.68 -25.60 18.96
N ALA A 271 -27.76 -26.46 19.40
CA ALA A 271 -27.08 -26.35 20.68
C ALA A 271 -25.92 -25.34 20.57
N GLY A 272 -25.12 -25.46 19.52
CA GLY A 272 -23.98 -24.59 19.26
C GLY A 272 -22.98 -25.20 18.27
N VAL A 273 -21.69 -24.87 18.45
CA VAL A 273 -20.59 -25.33 17.59
C VAL A 273 -19.43 -25.79 18.48
N LEU A 274 -18.92 -26.99 18.25
CA LEU A 274 -17.70 -27.50 18.86
C LEU A 274 -16.50 -26.63 18.53
N GLY A 275 -15.68 -26.38 19.55
CA GLY A 275 -14.40 -25.68 19.42
C GLY A 275 -13.22 -26.61 19.57
N ILE A 276 -12.04 -26.09 19.27
CA ILE A 276 -10.76 -26.80 19.41
C ILE A 276 -10.58 -27.32 20.84
N ASN A 277 -11.01 -26.57 21.86
CA ASN A 277 -10.86 -26.96 23.25
C ASN A 277 -11.50 -28.32 23.58
N LEU A 278 -12.62 -28.66 22.94
CA LEU A 278 -13.23 -29.98 23.11
C LEU A 278 -12.57 -31.01 22.18
N LEU A 279 -12.20 -30.63 20.95
CA LEU A 279 -11.46 -31.51 20.04
C LEU A 279 -10.09 -31.94 20.60
N GLU A 280 -9.48 -31.16 21.51
CA GLU A 280 -8.25 -31.54 22.21
C GLU A 280 -8.45 -32.71 23.20
N HIS A 281 -9.69 -33.04 23.57
CA HIS A 281 -10.00 -34.14 24.50
C HIS A 281 -10.46 -35.43 23.80
N PHE A 282 -10.76 -35.36 22.50
CA PHE A 282 -11.30 -36.49 21.75
C PHE A 282 -10.56 -36.70 20.45
N ARG A 283 -10.30 -37.97 20.11
CA ARG A 283 -10.07 -38.33 18.72
C ARG A 283 -11.42 -38.42 18.03
N VAL A 284 -11.66 -37.56 17.05
CA VAL A 284 -12.94 -37.41 16.34
C VAL A 284 -12.76 -37.86 14.90
N TYR A 285 -13.41 -38.97 14.51
CA TYR A 285 -13.44 -39.43 13.13
C TYR A 285 -14.83 -39.17 12.53
N VAL A 286 -14.89 -38.27 11.54
CA VAL A 286 -16.05 -38.03 10.69
C VAL A 286 -16.03 -38.92 9.43
N ASP A 287 -16.97 -39.86 9.34
CA ASP A 287 -17.30 -40.60 8.12
C ASP A 287 -18.50 -39.97 7.44
N ARG A 288 -18.24 -39.29 6.32
CA ARG A 288 -19.29 -38.59 5.57
C ARG A 288 -20.13 -39.52 4.71
N GLN A 289 -19.65 -40.73 4.38
CA GLN A 289 -20.40 -41.69 3.59
C GLN A 289 -21.42 -42.43 4.44
N SER A 290 -20.98 -42.96 5.58
CA SER A 290 -21.81 -43.72 6.50
C SER A 290 -22.68 -42.82 7.38
N LEU A 291 -22.42 -41.50 7.37
CA LEU A 291 -23.06 -40.50 8.24
C LEU A 291 -22.86 -40.86 9.72
N LEU A 292 -21.65 -41.26 10.07
CA LEU A 292 -21.26 -41.65 11.42
C LEU A 292 -20.10 -40.77 11.89
N VAL A 293 -20.08 -40.50 13.19
CA VAL A 293 -18.90 -39.97 13.87
C VAL A 293 -18.51 -40.92 14.97
N THR A 294 -17.20 -41.21 15.04
CA THR A 294 -16.59 -41.90 16.17
C THR A 294 -15.94 -40.86 17.09
N LEU A 295 -16.28 -40.90 18.36
CA LEU A 295 -15.67 -40.08 19.41
C LEU A 295 -14.96 -41.01 20.38
N GLN A 296 -13.64 -40.91 20.44
CA GLN A 296 -12.81 -41.67 21.37
C GLN A 296 -12.16 -40.71 22.36
N SER A 297 -12.41 -40.89 23.65
CA SER A 297 -11.77 -40.06 24.68
C SER A 297 -10.25 -40.28 24.67
N ALA A 298 -9.51 -39.17 24.63
CA ALA A 298 -8.05 -39.18 24.61
C ALA A 298 -7.43 -38.81 25.97
N GLY A 299 -8.24 -38.39 26.94
CA GLY A 299 -7.78 -37.98 28.27
C GLY A 299 -8.90 -37.84 29.29
N SER A 300 -8.54 -37.75 30.57
CA SER A 300 -9.52 -37.54 31.64
C SER A 300 -10.09 -36.11 31.61
N PRO A 301 -11.39 -35.92 31.93
CA PRO A 301 -11.98 -34.59 31.98
C PRO A 301 -11.28 -33.69 33.01
N SER A 302 -11.04 -32.43 32.62
CA SER A 302 -10.46 -31.39 33.48
C SER A 302 -11.18 -30.07 33.26
N PHE A 303 -12.25 -29.83 34.02
CA PHE A 303 -13.10 -28.66 33.84
C PHE A 303 -12.36 -27.34 34.14
N PRO A 304 -12.30 -26.39 33.18
CA PRO A 304 -11.60 -25.12 33.35
C PRO A 304 -12.47 -24.10 34.12
N LYS A 305 -12.30 -24.05 35.44
CA LYS A 305 -13.12 -23.20 36.33
C LYS A 305 -12.92 -21.70 36.08
N GLU A 306 -11.69 -21.32 35.78
CA GLU A 306 -11.28 -19.96 35.47
C GLU A 306 -11.95 -19.43 34.19
N GLU A 307 -12.17 -20.28 33.19
CA GLU A 307 -12.87 -19.90 31.95
C GLU A 307 -14.36 -19.69 32.19
N LEU A 308 -14.99 -20.55 33.01
CA LEU A 308 -16.38 -20.32 33.41
C LEU A 308 -16.53 -19.01 34.19
N ALA A 309 -15.60 -18.71 35.11
CA ALA A 309 -15.60 -17.45 35.85
C ALA A 309 -15.47 -16.24 34.91
N TRP A 310 -14.64 -16.35 33.87
CA TRP A 310 -14.55 -15.34 32.82
C TRP A 310 -15.88 -15.14 32.10
N PHE A 311 -16.52 -16.21 31.63
CA PHE A 311 -17.81 -16.11 30.93
C PHE A 311 -18.92 -15.54 31.81
N GLN A 312 -18.88 -15.80 33.12
CA GLN A 312 -19.77 -15.17 34.09
C GLN A 312 -19.53 -13.66 34.19
N ALA A 313 -18.27 -13.21 34.24
CA ALA A 313 -17.92 -11.79 34.25
C ALA A 313 -18.35 -11.08 32.95
N VAL A 314 -18.13 -11.71 31.79
CA VAL A 314 -18.58 -11.17 30.48
C VAL A 314 -20.08 -10.99 30.44
N VAL A 315 -20.84 -11.98 30.90
CA VAL A 315 -22.31 -11.93 30.92
C VAL A 315 -22.85 -10.90 31.91
N ALA A 316 -22.14 -10.66 33.01
CA ALA A 316 -22.50 -9.65 33.98
C ALA A 316 -22.24 -8.22 33.48
N GLU A 317 -21.35 -8.06 32.49
CA GLU A 317 -20.88 -6.75 31.99
C GLU A 317 -20.38 -5.84 33.14
N ASP A 318 -19.75 -6.45 34.15
CA ASP A 318 -19.30 -5.76 35.38
C ASP A 318 -17.77 -5.60 35.37
N SER A 319 -17.31 -4.35 35.31
CA SER A 319 -15.88 -4.01 35.24
C SER A 319 -15.08 -4.46 36.48
N GLN A 320 -15.70 -4.51 37.66
CA GLN A 320 -15.04 -4.97 38.88
C GLN A 320 -14.84 -6.48 38.86
N LEU A 321 -15.82 -7.25 38.38
CA LEU A 321 -15.68 -8.70 38.21
C LEU A 321 -14.58 -9.05 37.20
N VAL A 322 -14.50 -8.30 36.10
CA VAL A 322 -13.43 -8.46 35.09
C VAL A 322 -12.06 -8.14 35.70
N LEU A 323 -11.96 -7.04 36.46
CA LEU A 323 -10.73 -6.63 37.12
C LEU A 323 -10.26 -7.67 38.15
N ASP A 324 -11.16 -8.22 38.96
CA ASP A 324 -10.83 -9.24 39.95
C ASP A 324 -10.39 -10.53 39.28
N TRP A 325 -11.04 -10.93 38.18
CA TRP A 325 -10.59 -12.06 37.36
C TRP A 325 -9.18 -11.83 36.79
N LEU A 326 -8.89 -10.63 36.26
CA LEU A 326 -7.57 -10.30 35.69
C LEU A 326 -6.44 -10.38 36.73
N LYS A 327 -6.68 -9.99 37.98
CA LYS A 327 -5.68 -10.08 39.06
C LYS A 327 -5.17 -11.51 39.24
N ASP A 328 -6.06 -12.48 39.15
CA ASP A 328 -5.76 -13.89 39.41
C ASP A 328 -5.38 -14.66 38.13
N HIS A 329 -5.87 -14.22 36.97
CA HIS A 329 -5.85 -15.01 35.73
C HIS A 329 -5.32 -14.26 34.49
N SER A 330 -4.67 -13.11 34.64
CA SER A 330 -4.10 -12.32 33.53
C SER A 330 -3.12 -13.06 32.62
N GLN A 331 -2.48 -14.13 33.10
CA GLN A 331 -1.51 -14.92 32.32
C GLN A 331 -2.14 -16.12 31.59
N THR A 332 -3.46 -16.30 31.69
CA THR A 332 -4.18 -17.33 30.93
C THR A 332 -4.41 -16.88 29.49
N ARG A 333 -4.84 -17.78 28.60
CA ARG A 333 -5.17 -17.46 27.20
C ARG A 333 -6.22 -16.35 27.05
N LEU A 334 -7.10 -16.20 28.05
CA LEU A 334 -8.19 -15.22 28.06
C LEU A 334 -7.76 -13.88 28.65
N GLY A 335 -6.55 -13.77 29.21
CA GLY A 335 -6.04 -12.54 29.84
C GLY A 335 -6.14 -11.32 28.92
N ARG A 336 -5.70 -11.47 27.67
CA ARG A 336 -5.78 -10.41 26.67
C ARG A 336 -7.22 -10.01 26.36
N GLU A 337 -8.09 -10.98 26.13
CA GLU A 337 -9.51 -10.72 25.85
C GLU A 337 -10.16 -9.97 27.01
N ALA A 338 -9.85 -10.38 28.25
CA ALA A 338 -10.37 -9.74 29.45
C ALA A 338 -9.86 -8.30 29.64
N ALA A 339 -8.58 -8.03 29.33
CA ALA A 339 -8.03 -6.68 29.39
C ALA A 339 -8.66 -5.75 28.35
N GLU A 340 -8.87 -6.24 27.12
CA GLU A 340 -9.53 -5.48 26.05
C GLU A 340 -11.02 -5.22 26.40
N PHE A 341 -11.71 -6.21 26.95
CA PHE A 341 -13.10 -6.09 27.42
C PHE A 341 -13.25 -5.11 28.60
N LEU A 342 -12.31 -5.12 29.56
CA LEU A 342 -12.29 -4.15 30.66
C LEU A 342 -12.20 -2.73 30.14
N LEU A 343 -11.30 -2.47 29.19
CA LEU A 343 -11.15 -1.16 28.57
C LEU A 343 -12.44 -0.73 27.86
N SER A 344 -13.10 -1.65 27.16
CA SER A 344 -14.40 -1.39 26.52
C SER A 344 -15.48 -0.99 27.53
N LEU A 345 -15.66 -1.76 28.60
CA LEU A 345 -16.66 -1.44 29.63
C LEU A 345 -16.41 -0.07 30.26
N LEU A 346 -15.15 0.22 30.62
CA LEU A 346 -14.82 1.51 31.25
C LEU A 346 -15.01 2.70 30.31
N LEU A 347 -14.81 2.53 29.00
CA LEU A 347 -15.11 3.57 28.03
C LEU A 347 -16.61 3.77 27.85
N ASP A 348 -17.38 2.69 27.79
CA ASP A 348 -18.84 2.74 27.69
C ASP A 348 -19.47 3.36 28.95
N ASP A 349 -18.88 3.13 30.12
CA ASP A 349 -19.28 3.70 31.41
C ASP A 349 -18.84 5.16 31.60
N GLY A 350 -17.97 5.69 30.72
CA GLY A 350 -17.39 7.03 30.85
C GLY A 350 -16.50 7.16 32.10
N ALA A 351 -15.70 6.13 32.39
CA ALA A 351 -14.83 6.06 33.55
C ALA A 351 -13.76 7.18 33.57
N GLU A 352 -13.23 7.45 34.76
CA GLU A 352 -12.20 8.48 34.96
C GLU A 352 -10.87 8.10 34.30
N GLU A 353 -10.06 9.11 33.98
CA GLU A 353 -8.79 8.95 33.22
C GLU A 353 -7.83 7.94 33.87
N ASP A 354 -7.75 7.91 35.21
CA ASP A 354 -6.91 6.96 35.94
C ASP A 354 -7.37 5.50 35.78
N GLN A 355 -8.69 5.26 35.71
CA GLN A 355 -9.25 3.92 35.50
C GLN A 355 -8.99 3.45 34.07
N LEU A 356 -9.14 4.33 33.10
CA LEU A 356 -8.83 4.06 31.69
C LEU A 356 -7.33 3.81 31.48
N ALA A 357 -6.47 4.60 32.11
CA ALA A 357 -5.02 4.37 32.09
C ALA A 357 -4.64 3.01 32.70
N GLN A 358 -5.31 2.60 33.79
CA GLN A 358 -5.11 1.28 34.39
C GLN A 358 -5.58 0.15 33.47
N ALA A 359 -6.67 0.33 32.70
CA ALA A 359 -7.10 -0.66 31.72
C ALA A 359 -6.15 -0.77 30.52
N VAL A 360 -5.59 0.34 30.04
CA VAL A 360 -4.51 0.33 29.04
C VAL A 360 -3.27 -0.38 29.58
N GLN A 361 -2.95 -0.21 30.86
CA GLN A 361 -1.87 -0.93 31.52
C GLN A 361 -2.14 -2.45 31.56
N TRP A 362 -3.39 -2.88 31.78
CA TRP A 362 -3.76 -4.29 31.68
C TRP A 362 -3.55 -4.83 30.26
N VAL A 363 -3.97 -4.10 29.22
CA VAL A 363 -3.73 -4.52 27.82
C VAL A 363 -2.23 -4.69 27.55
N ASN A 364 -1.39 -3.81 28.09
CA ASN A 364 0.06 -3.93 28.01
C ASN A 364 0.59 -5.16 28.76
N ASP A 365 0.10 -5.42 29.96
CA ASP A 365 0.66 -6.44 30.84
C ASP A 365 0.25 -7.87 30.45
N THR A 366 -0.90 -8.03 29.81
CA THR A 366 -1.35 -9.30 29.23
C THR A 366 -0.67 -9.64 27.91
N MET A 367 0.15 -8.73 27.36
CA MET A 367 0.93 -8.99 26.14
C MET A 367 2.33 -9.52 26.46
N PRO A 368 2.86 -10.46 25.65
CA PRO A 368 4.27 -10.84 25.70
C PRO A 368 5.18 -9.61 25.63
N LYS A 369 6.23 -9.58 26.45
CA LYS A 369 7.12 -8.40 26.58
C LYS A 369 7.62 -7.87 25.24
N ASN A 370 7.90 -8.76 24.29
CA ASN A 370 8.38 -8.43 22.95
C ASN A 370 7.28 -8.06 21.94
N LEU A 371 6.03 -7.86 22.36
CA LEU A 371 4.94 -7.41 21.50
C LEU A 371 4.17 -6.24 22.11
N ARG A 372 4.60 -5.74 23.28
CA ARG A 372 3.90 -4.69 24.03
C ARG A 372 3.85 -3.37 23.27
N ALA A 373 4.96 -2.91 22.71
CA ALA A 373 4.99 -1.66 21.96
C ALA A 373 4.21 -1.80 20.66
N THR A 374 4.30 -2.96 20.01
CA THR A 374 3.51 -3.30 18.83
C THR A 374 2.01 -3.28 19.13
N ARG A 375 1.54 -3.88 20.23
CA ARG A 375 0.11 -3.83 20.61
C ARG A 375 -0.35 -2.44 20.99
N LEU A 376 0.46 -1.69 21.75
CA LEU A 376 0.12 -0.34 22.18
C LEU A 376 0.13 0.67 21.02
N PHE A 377 0.90 0.41 19.97
CA PHE A 377 0.77 1.16 18.72
C PHE A 377 -0.60 0.90 18.07
N ASP A 378 -0.99 -0.37 17.93
CA ASP A 378 -2.31 -0.72 17.36
C ASP A 378 -3.45 -0.16 18.22
N LEU A 379 -3.32 -0.23 19.55
CA LEU A 379 -4.32 0.30 20.49
C LEU A 379 -4.42 1.83 20.40
N MET A 380 -3.30 2.53 20.24
CA MET A 380 -3.29 3.98 20.01
C MET A 380 -4.05 4.33 18.72
N GLU A 381 -3.85 3.58 17.63
CA GLU A 381 -4.59 3.79 16.38
C GLU A 381 -6.09 3.50 16.54
N GLU A 382 -6.45 2.40 17.21
CA GLU A 382 -7.83 2.04 17.56
C GLU A 382 -8.50 3.20 18.33
N LEU A 383 -7.88 3.66 19.42
CA LEU A 383 -8.38 4.75 20.27
C LEU A 383 -8.53 6.08 19.52
N VAL A 384 -7.53 6.48 18.74
CA VAL A 384 -7.57 7.73 17.98
C VAL A 384 -8.67 7.70 16.91
N ASN A 385 -8.86 6.56 16.23
CA ASN A 385 -9.92 6.40 15.24
C ASN A 385 -11.32 6.46 15.86
N GLU A 386 -11.45 6.09 17.14
CA GLU A 386 -12.69 6.21 17.91
C GLU A 386 -12.90 7.61 18.54
N GLY A 387 -11.91 8.51 18.41
CA GLY A 387 -11.97 9.88 18.95
C GLY A 387 -11.36 10.03 20.34
N GLU A 388 -10.83 8.95 20.92
CA GLU A 388 -10.19 8.93 22.25
C GLU A 388 -8.70 9.32 22.18
N GLU A 389 -8.42 10.50 21.60
CA GLU A 389 -7.06 10.94 21.29
C GLU A 389 -6.16 11.04 22.54
N ALA A 390 -6.70 11.52 23.68
CA ALA A 390 -5.95 11.62 24.93
C ALA A 390 -5.52 10.25 25.45
N LEU A 391 -6.43 9.27 25.43
CA LEU A 391 -6.13 7.90 25.82
C LEU A 391 -5.18 7.22 24.82
N GLY A 392 -5.31 7.53 23.53
CA GLY A 392 -4.36 7.10 22.50
C GLY A 392 -2.93 7.60 22.76
N ILE A 393 -2.77 8.87 23.16
CA ILE A 393 -1.46 9.43 23.58
C ILE A 393 -0.92 8.69 24.81
N SER A 394 -1.77 8.38 25.79
CA SER A 394 -1.39 7.59 26.97
C SER A 394 -0.93 6.17 26.60
N ALA A 395 -1.66 5.48 25.72
CA ALA A 395 -1.28 4.17 25.20
C ALA A 395 0.05 4.22 24.44
N GLY A 396 0.23 5.20 23.55
CA GLY A 396 1.48 5.38 22.82
C GLY A 396 2.68 5.66 23.74
N THR A 397 2.47 6.51 24.75
CA THR A 397 3.49 6.84 25.76
C THR A 397 3.90 5.62 26.59
N LEU A 398 2.92 4.79 26.99
CA LEU A 398 3.20 3.51 27.63
C LEU A 398 3.97 2.58 26.69
N GLY A 399 3.62 2.56 25.40
CA GLY A 399 4.26 1.73 24.37
C GLY A 399 5.75 2.01 24.24
N LEU A 400 6.15 3.28 24.28
CA LEU A 400 7.56 3.68 24.22
C LEU A 400 8.40 3.13 25.38
N LYS A 401 7.81 2.92 26.57
CA LYS A 401 8.52 2.32 27.72
C LYS A 401 8.94 0.87 27.44
N SER A 402 8.16 0.16 26.62
CA SER A 402 8.39 -1.25 26.26
C SER A 402 9.11 -1.42 24.91
N ALA A 403 9.28 -0.35 24.13
CA ALA A 403 9.71 -0.43 22.73
C ALA A 403 11.11 -1.02 22.50
N ARG A 404 12.02 -0.91 23.47
CA ARG A 404 13.38 -1.49 23.36
C ARG A 404 13.39 -3.02 23.32
N ALA A 405 12.41 -3.66 23.94
CA ALA A 405 12.30 -5.11 24.01
C ALA A 405 11.41 -5.70 22.91
N ASP A 406 10.83 -4.85 22.07
CA ASP A 406 9.84 -5.26 21.08
C ASP A 406 10.46 -6.08 19.93
N ARG A 407 9.70 -7.04 19.42
CA ARG A 407 10.06 -7.92 18.31
C ARG A 407 10.23 -7.13 17.01
N TYR A 408 9.48 -6.03 16.87
CA TYR A 408 9.46 -5.17 15.70
C TYR A 408 10.10 -3.83 16.05
N PRO A 409 11.39 -3.62 15.76
CA PRO A 409 12.07 -2.37 16.08
C PRO A 409 11.38 -1.14 15.47
N GLU A 410 10.70 -1.31 14.32
CA GLU A 410 9.94 -0.24 13.70
C GLU A 410 8.79 0.30 14.57
N SER A 411 8.23 -0.52 15.48
CA SER A 411 7.14 -0.09 16.37
C SER A 411 7.55 1.09 17.25
N ASN A 412 8.82 1.16 17.67
CA ASN A 412 9.36 2.31 18.39
C ASN A 412 9.23 3.60 17.58
N TYR A 413 9.63 3.56 16.32
CA TYR A 413 9.64 4.73 15.44
C TYR A 413 8.23 5.11 14.99
N LYS A 414 7.35 4.13 14.77
CA LYS A 414 5.92 4.35 14.48
C LYS A 414 5.20 5.02 15.65
N LEU A 415 5.43 4.55 16.88
CA LEU A 415 4.92 5.19 18.10
C LEU A 415 5.39 6.66 18.19
N HIS A 416 6.68 6.91 18.02
CA HIS A 416 7.22 8.26 17.98
C HIS A 416 6.61 9.12 16.86
N GLY A 417 6.45 8.58 15.65
CA GLY A 417 5.88 9.32 14.52
C GLY A 417 4.45 9.77 14.80
N ARG A 418 3.63 8.85 15.29
CA ARG A 418 2.22 9.12 15.59
C ARG A 418 2.01 9.99 16.82
N LEU A 419 2.73 9.76 17.92
CA LEU A 419 2.71 10.67 19.08
C LEU A 419 3.12 12.09 18.67
N GLY A 420 4.15 12.20 17.82
CA GLY A 420 4.60 13.47 17.28
C GLY A 420 3.54 14.22 16.48
N GLU A 421 2.74 13.50 15.70
CA GLU A 421 1.59 14.07 14.98
C GLU A 421 0.48 14.53 15.94
N LEU A 422 0.07 13.70 16.89
CA LEU A 422 -1.01 14.01 17.85
C LEU A 422 -0.65 15.17 18.78
N LEU A 423 0.64 15.30 19.14
CA LEU A 423 1.11 16.39 20.00
C LEU A 423 1.33 17.69 19.24
N LEU A 424 1.43 17.68 17.91
CA LEU A 424 1.70 18.87 17.10
C LEU A 424 0.77 20.07 17.40
N PRO A 425 -0.56 19.90 17.52
CA PRO A 425 -1.46 21.01 17.88
C PRO A 425 -1.40 21.41 19.38
N ARG A 426 -0.81 20.59 20.25
CA ARG A 426 -0.86 20.74 21.72
C ARG A 426 0.46 21.27 22.30
N ASP A 427 1.57 20.68 21.89
CA ASP A 427 2.92 21.00 22.35
C ASP A 427 3.93 20.79 21.21
N ASN A 428 4.32 21.89 20.55
CA ASN A 428 5.26 21.87 19.43
C ASN A 428 6.63 21.28 19.82
N ARG A 429 7.07 21.48 21.06
CA ARG A 429 8.40 21.04 21.52
C ARG A 429 8.42 19.53 21.70
N GLU A 430 7.37 18.98 22.32
CA GLU A 430 7.23 17.54 22.48
C GLU A 430 6.97 16.85 21.14
N ALA A 431 6.11 17.43 20.29
CA ALA A 431 5.89 16.96 18.93
C ALA A 431 7.22 16.86 18.15
N TRP A 432 8.03 17.92 18.19
CA TRP A 432 9.36 17.94 17.56
C TRP A 432 10.27 16.82 18.08
N ARG A 433 10.31 16.58 19.40
CA ARG A 433 11.13 15.53 20.03
C ARG A 433 10.74 14.15 19.49
N HIS A 434 9.44 13.86 19.48
CA HIS A 434 8.91 12.59 18.98
C HIS A 434 9.14 12.43 17.47
N LEU A 435 8.83 13.43 16.65
CA LEU A 435 9.04 13.39 15.19
C LEU A 435 10.52 13.26 14.82
N LEU A 436 11.42 13.89 15.57
CA LEU A 436 12.85 13.74 15.35
C LEU A 436 13.32 12.32 15.63
N SER A 437 12.87 11.71 16.75
CA SER A 437 13.12 10.30 17.06
C SER A 437 12.58 9.36 15.97
N ALA A 438 11.38 9.63 15.45
CA ALA A 438 10.77 8.85 14.38
C ALA A 438 11.59 8.92 13.08
N ALA A 439 12.05 10.12 12.70
CA ALA A 439 12.83 10.36 11.50
C ALA A 439 14.20 9.64 11.47
N PHE A 440 14.72 9.17 12.61
CA PHE A 440 15.94 8.35 12.64
C PHE A 440 15.71 6.94 12.12
N GLY A 441 14.58 6.31 12.47
CA GLY A 441 14.26 4.96 12.04
C GLY A 441 13.40 4.88 10.79
N LEU A 442 12.69 5.97 10.47
CA LEU A 442 11.81 6.09 9.30
C LEU A 442 12.15 7.36 8.50
N PRO A 443 13.39 7.53 7.99
CA PRO A 443 13.84 8.78 7.37
C PRO A 443 13.13 9.10 6.04
N GLU A 444 12.55 8.10 5.38
CA GLU A 444 11.82 8.21 4.12
C GLU A 444 10.30 8.33 4.30
N ASP A 445 9.81 8.32 5.54
CA ASP A 445 8.40 8.54 5.82
C ASP A 445 8.05 10.00 5.54
N GLY A 446 7.12 10.17 4.60
CA GLY A 446 6.75 11.48 4.08
C GLY A 446 6.00 12.33 5.11
N MET A 447 5.11 11.70 5.89
CA MET A 447 4.30 12.36 6.90
C MET A 447 5.13 12.80 8.11
N ILE A 448 6.09 11.99 8.55
CA ILE A 448 7.06 12.38 9.59
C ILE A 448 7.83 13.64 9.16
N ASN A 449 8.35 13.65 7.94
CA ASN A 449 9.09 14.82 7.43
C ASN A 449 8.19 16.05 7.25
N LEU A 450 6.95 15.87 6.80
CA LEU A 450 5.97 16.94 6.70
C LEU A 450 5.70 17.58 8.08
N ASN A 451 5.39 16.76 9.08
CA ASN A 451 5.08 17.25 10.43
C ASN A 451 6.31 17.85 11.13
N LEU A 452 7.51 17.31 10.87
CA LEU A 452 8.75 17.92 11.36
C LEU A 452 9.03 19.27 10.69
N GLY A 453 8.64 19.43 9.42
CA GLY A 453 8.63 20.72 8.73
C GLY A 453 7.71 21.74 9.41
N ARG A 454 6.49 21.32 9.76
CA ARG A 454 5.52 22.14 10.52
C ARG A 454 6.08 22.59 11.86
N CYS A 455 6.75 21.69 12.59
CA CYS A 455 7.41 22.03 13.85
C CYS A 455 8.45 23.14 13.69
N TYR A 456 9.33 23.01 12.68
CA TYR A 456 10.35 24.01 12.42
C TYR A 456 9.77 25.34 11.95
N GLU A 457 8.67 25.31 11.19
CA GLU A 457 8.01 26.52 10.73
C GLU A 457 7.37 27.29 11.88
N ALA A 458 6.69 26.59 12.81
CA ALA A 458 6.14 27.18 14.04
C ALA A 458 7.23 27.82 14.91
N ASP A 459 8.43 27.23 14.95
CA ASP A 459 9.61 27.77 15.62
C ASP A 459 10.31 28.94 14.88
N GLY A 460 9.79 29.37 13.73
CA GLY A 460 10.41 30.39 12.88
C GLY A 460 11.66 29.92 12.12
N LYS A 461 12.01 28.63 12.18
CA LYS A 461 13.17 28.03 11.52
C LYS A 461 12.87 27.68 10.05
N LYS A 462 12.45 28.67 9.26
CA LYS A 462 11.94 28.52 7.89
C LYS A 462 12.85 27.72 6.95
N LYS A 463 14.18 27.91 7.00
CA LYS A 463 15.13 27.15 6.17
C LYS A 463 15.14 25.64 6.51
N ARG A 464 15.01 25.29 7.80
CA ARG A 464 14.91 23.88 8.23
C ARG A 464 13.56 23.28 7.85
N ALA A 465 12.49 24.06 7.99
CA ALA A 465 11.15 23.67 7.56
C ALA A 465 11.13 23.36 6.05
N PHE A 466 11.68 24.25 5.23
CA PHE A 466 11.81 24.06 3.78
C PHE A 466 12.54 22.74 3.45
N SER A 467 13.68 22.47 4.09
CA SER A 467 14.42 21.22 3.88
C SER A 467 13.60 19.97 4.23
N ARG A 468 12.79 20.03 5.30
CA ARG A 468 11.92 18.91 5.69
C ARG A 468 10.75 18.72 4.74
N TYR A 469 10.14 19.78 4.26
CA TYR A 469 9.10 19.67 3.23
C TYR A 469 9.64 19.14 1.90
N VAL A 470 10.87 19.47 1.51
CA VAL A 470 11.54 18.83 0.36
C VAL A 470 11.67 17.32 0.58
N GLN A 471 12.08 16.87 1.77
CA GLN A 471 12.18 15.44 2.08
C GLN A 471 10.80 14.75 2.11
N ALA A 472 9.75 15.48 2.46
CA ALA A 472 8.37 14.98 2.42
C ALA A 472 7.83 14.81 0.98
N LEU A 473 8.53 15.29 -0.06
CA LEU A 473 8.16 15.03 -1.46
C LEU A 473 8.51 13.62 -1.93
N VAL A 474 9.22 12.81 -1.13
CA VAL A 474 9.63 11.45 -1.53
C VAL A 474 8.43 10.48 -1.61
N LYS A 475 7.33 10.77 -0.91
CA LYS A 475 6.12 9.94 -0.87
C LYS A 475 4.90 10.72 -1.34
N GLU A 476 4.04 10.04 -2.10
CA GLU A 476 2.82 10.64 -2.67
C GLU A 476 1.88 11.18 -1.57
N GLU A 477 1.67 10.40 -0.51
CA GLU A 477 0.76 10.69 0.62
C GLU A 477 1.01 12.03 1.33
N SER A 478 2.26 12.51 1.37
CA SER A 478 2.65 13.78 1.98
C SER A 478 2.93 14.89 0.95
N SER A 479 3.08 14.53 -0.32
CA SER A 479 3.60 15.40 -1.37
C SER A 479 2.74 16.65 -1.59
N GLU A 480 1.41 16.51 -1.66
CA GLU A 480 0.52 17.65 -1.93
C GLU A 480 0.57 18.70 -0.81
N LEU A 481 0.52 18.25 0.44
CA LEU A 481 0.64 19.10 1.62
C LEU A 481 2.03 19.75 1.71
N ALA A 482 3.08 19.00 1.41
CA ALA A 482 4.45 19.51 1.37
C ALA A 482 4.62 20.58 0.27
N MET A 483 4.04 20.36 -0.91
CA MET A 483 4.08 21.29 -2.04
C MET A 483 3.38 22.62 -1.70
N ILE A 484 2.25 22.58 -0.98
CA ILE A 484 1.56 23.78 -0.50
C ILE A 484 2.47 24.55 0.48
N ALA A 485 3.10 23.85 1.42
CA ALA A 485 3.97 24.47 2.42
C ALA A 485 5.25 25.07 1.79
N LEU A 486 5.85 24.37 0.84
CA LEU A 486 6.99 24.88 0.08
C LEU A 486 6.62 26.12 -0.74
N ALA A 487 5.44 26.15 -1.35
CA ALA A 487 4.98 27.31 -2.14
C ALA A 487 4.85 28.56 -1.28
N ARG A 488 4.30 28.41 -0.06
CA ARG A 488 4.22 29.47 0.93
C ARG A 488 5.62 29.93 1.34
N LEU A 489 6.47 29.00 1.79
CA LEU A 489 7.81 29.36 2.29
C LEU A 489 8.73 29.96 1.22
N ASP A 490 8.66 29.52 -0.04
CA ASP A 490 9.45 30.12 -1.13
C ASP A 490 9.14 31.61 -1.28
N SER A 491 7.88 32.03 -1.11
CA SER A 491 7.49 33.44 -1.19
C SER A 491 7.99 34.28 0.00
N GLU A 492 8.18 33.66 1.16
CA GLU A 492 8.59 34.33 2.40
C GLU A 492 10.10 34.39 2.61
N LEU A 493 10.86 33.49 1.95
CA LEU A 493 12.32 33.45 2.06
C LEU A 493 12.97 34.54 1.18
N PRO A 494 13.98 35.27 1.72
CA PRO A 494 14.86 36.12 0.93
C PRO A 494 15.50 35.36 -0.25
N ALA A 495 15.74 36.05 -1.37
CA ALA A 495 16.21 35.41 -2.61
C ALA A 495 17.53 34.63 -2.45
N ASP A 496 18.43 35.11 -1.60
CA ASP A 496 19.71 34.50 -1.25
C ASP A 496 19.58 33.28 -0.31
N GLN A 497 18.42 33.10 0.34
CA GLN A 497 18.15 32.00 1.26
C GLN A 497 17.29 30.89 0.65
N ARG A 498 16.70 31.13 -0.53
CA ARG A 498 15.94 30.11 -1.26
C ARG A 498 16.87 28.99 -1.71
N LEU A 499 16.41 27.74 -1.58
CA LEU A 499 17.19 26.61 -2.05
C LEU A 499 17.21 26.59 -3.58
N THR A 500 18.39 26.38 -4.15
CA THR A 500 18.55 26.16 -5.59
C THR A 500 18.18 24.73 -5.95
N ILE A 501 17.93 24.48 -7.24
CA ILE A 501 17.63 23.12 -7.72
C ILE A 501 18.76 22.14 -7.40
N GLU A 502 20.03 22.54 -7.48
CA GLU A 502 21.18 21.68 -7.17
C GLU A 502 21.24 21.32 -5.68
N THR A 503 20.74 22.20 -4.81
CA THR A 503 20.64 21.93 -3.38
C THR A 503 19.51 20.94 -3.11
N ILE A 504 18.36 21.12 -3.77
CA ILE A 504 17.20 20.23 -3.61
C ILE A 504 17.51 18.83 -4.17
N ASP A 505 18.09 18.75 -5.36
CA ASP A 505 18.50 17.49 -6.00
C ASP A 505 19.43 16.68 -5.08
N ARG A 506 20.39 17.34 -4.44
CA ARG A 506 21.28 16.70 -3.46
C ARG A 506 20.55 16.22 -2.20
N MET A 507 19.53 16.94 -1.74
CA MET A 507 18.76 16.57 -0.55
C MET A 507 17.90 15.32 -0.75
N ILE A 508 17.40 15.11 -1.97
CA ILE A 508 16.53 13.97 -2.31
C ILE A 508 17.27 12.85 -3.05
N SER A 509 18.53 13.07 -3.41
CA SER A 509 19.38 12.08 -4.06
C SER A 509 19.44 10.78 -3.24
N GLY A 510 19.30 9.64 -3.94
CA GLY A 510 19.22 8.31 -3.34
C GLY A 510 17.86 7.97 -2.72
N ARG A 511 16.94 8.93 -2.56
CA ARG A 511 15.59 8.71 -2.01
C ARG A 511 14.51 8.72 -3.09
N VAL A 512 14.77 9.39 -4.20
CA VAL A 512 13.91 9.38 -5.39
C VAL A 512 14.55 8.51 -6.47
N ARG A 513 13.70 7.96 -7.36
CA ARG A 513 14.20 7.16 -8.48
C ARG A 513 15.00 8.06 -9.42
N ASN A 514 16.15 7.56 -9.84
CA ASN A 514 17.08 8.22 -10.73
C ASN A 514 17.70 7.16 -11.64
N TYR A 515 18.01 7.52 -12.88
CA TYR A 515 18.77 6.70 -13.81
C TYR A 515 19.87 7.55 -14.46
N SER A 516 21.10 7.04 -14.43
CA SER A 516 22.25 7.61 -15.12
C SER A 516 22.82 6.54 -16.06
N ALA A 517 23.20 6.94 -17.27
CA ALA A 517 23.79 6.02 -18.22
C ALA A 517 25.14 5.48 -17.70
N PRO A 518 25.46 4.21 -17.98
CA PRO A 518 26.69 3.59 -17.50
C PRO A 518 27.96 4.15 -18.19
N THR A 519 27.81 4.70 -19.39
CA THR A 519 28.91 5.24 -20.20
C THR A 519 28.52 6.59 -20.78
N MET A 520 29.53 7.38 -21.15
CA MET A 520 29.35 8.55 -22.01
C MET A 520 29.24 8.11 -23.47
N TYR A 521 28.65 8.95 -24.31
CA TYR A 521 28.66 8.77 -25.76
C TYR A 521 30.08 8.94 -26.30
N GLU A 522 30.54 7.96 -27.06
CA GLU A 522 31.79 8.02 -27.81
C GLU A 522 31.45 8.14 -29.29
N ALA A 523 31.77 9.30 -29.87
CA ALA A 523 31.52 9.54 -31.28
C ALA A 523 32.49 8.70 -32.14
N ASP A 524 31.94 8.03 -33.15
CA ASP A 524 32.73 7.43 -34.22
C ASP A 524 33.20 8.55 -35.16
N PRO A 525 34.52 8.86 -35.23
CA PRO A 525 35.03 9.97 -36.01
C PRO A 525 34.78 9.81 -37.52
N ASP A 526 34.58 8.59 -38.01
CA ASP A 526 34.36 8.33 -39.44
C ASP A 526 32.91 8.61 -39.87
N THR A 527 31.97 8.57 -38.92
CA THR A 527 30.53 8.73 -39.20
C THR A 527 29.90 9.94 -38.53
N ARG A 528 30.60 10.61 -37.61
CA ARG A 528 30.11 11.79 -36.88
C ARG A 528 30.07 13.04 -37.76
N SER A 529 28.92 13.70 -37.83
CA SER A 529 28.77 15.02 -38.48
C SER A 529 28.98 16.18 -37.49
N GLU A 530 28.76 17.44 -37.91
CA GLU A 530 28.73 18.62 -37.00
C GLU A 530 27.33 18.89 -36.39
N ARG A 531 26.38 17.97 -36.59
CA ARG A 531 25.00 18.14 -36.10
C ARG A 531 24.90 17.97 -34.59
N THR A 532 24.09 18.78 -33.94
CA THR A 532 23.59 18.54 -32.57
C THR A 532 22.12 18.17 -32.65
N SER A 533 21.72 17.06 -32.03
CA SER A 533 20.32 16.61 -32.03
C SER A 533 19.53 17.27 -30.90
N LEU A 534 18.25 17.57 -31.14
CA LEU A 534 17.30 18.03 -30.14
C LEU A 534 16.35 16.91 -29.74
N VAL A 535 16.23 16.66 -28.44
CA VAL A 535 15.21 15.78 -27.86
C VAL A 535 14.17 16.62 -27.11
N GLU A 536 12.93 16.55 -27.59
CA GLU A 536 11.78 17.27 -27.03
C GLU A 536 10.87 16.27 -26.29
N PHE A 537 10.91 16.28 -24.95
CA PHE A 537 10.11 15.39 -24.10
C PHE A 537 8.76 16.03 -23.76
N PHE A 538 7.68 15.46 -24.28
CA PHE A 538 6.31 15.89 -23.95
C PHE A 538 5.77 15.07 -22.79
N THR A 539 5.45 15.74 -21.68
CA THR A 539 5.13 15.08 -20.40
C THR A 539 4.08 15.85 -19.59
N ASN A 540 3.70 15.30 -18.45
CA ASN A 540 2.90 15.93 -17.40
C ASN A 540 3.11 15.18 -16.07
N ALA A 541 3.24 15.88 -14.93
CA ALA A 541 3.59 15.22 -13.67
C ALA A 541 2.47 14.33 -13.09
N TYR A 542 1.26 14.37 -13.66
CA TYR A 542 0.12 13.53 -13.29
C TYR A 542 -0.15 12.38 -14.27
N VAL A 543 0.76 12.12 -15.22
CA VAL A 543 0.63 10.95 -16.10
C VAL A 543 1.11 9.71 -15.35
N GLY A 544 0.14 8.90 -14.91
CA GLY A 544 0.38 7.65 -14.20
C GLY A 544 0.64 7.83 -12.71
N ASP A 545 1.30 6.84 -12.12
CA ASP A 545 1.63 6.74 -10.70
C ASP A 545 3.16 6.60 -10.49
N GLU A 546 3.61 6.44 -9.24
CA GLU A 546 5.02 6.20 -8.94
C GLU A 546 5.58 4.93 -9.62
N ARG A 547 4.76 3.97 -10.05
CA ARG A 547 5.22 2.70 -10.64
C ARG A 547 5.30 2.75 -12.16
N ALA A 548 4.41 3.49 -12.80
CA ALA A 548 4.29 3.57 -14.25
C ALA A 548 3.69 4.89 -14.74
N GLY A 549 4.16 5.37 -15.89
CA GLY A 549 3.68 6.61 -16.50
C GLY A 549 4.85 7.49 -16.91
N ALA A 550 4.77 8.79 -16.59
CA ALA A 550 5.84 9.75 -16.89
C ALA A 550 7.18 9.38 -16.23
N ILE A 551 7.18 8.63 -15.12
CA ILE A 551 8.42 8.23 -14.42
C ILE A 551 9.37 7.45 -15.32
N GLY A 552 8.88 6.52 -16.14
CA GLY A 552 9.74 5.77 -17.07
C GLY A 552 10.38 6.68 -18.11
N GLY A 553 9.61 7.62 -18.67
CA GLY A 553 10.11 8.60 -19.63
C GLY A 553 11.12 9.56 -19.01
N ALA A 554 10.85 10.07 -17.81
CA ALA A 554 11.76 10.97 -17.10
C ALA A 554 13.10 10.30 -16.79
N LEU A 555 13.09 9.02 -16.38
CA LEU A 555 14.31 8.23 -16.15
C LEU A 555 15.08 7.99 -17.46
N GLY A 556 14.38 7.65 -18.55
CA GLY A 556 15.01 7.50 -19.87
C GLY A 556 15.65 8.80 -20.37
N ASN A 557 14.95 9.93 -20.20
CA ASN A 557 15.45 11.27 -20.51
C ASN A 557 16.68 11.62 -19.68
N GLN A 558 16.68 11.27 -18.38
CA GLN A 558 17.84 11.48 -17.50
C GLN A 558 19.05 10.64 -17.93
N GLY A 559 18.83 9.38 -18.30
CA GLY A 559 19.87 8.54 -18.87
C GLY A 559 20.50 9.16 -20.12
N ALA A 560 19.67 9.64 -21.04
CA ALA A 560 20.12 10.29 -22.27
C ALA A 560 20.89 11.60 -21.98
N LEU A 561 20.39 12.42 -21.05
CA LEU A 561 21.07 13.64 -20.57
C LEU A 561 22.46 13.36 -19.98
N THR A 562 22.63 12.24 -19.29
CA THR A 562 23.94 11.85 -18.74
C THR A 562 24.85 11.15 -19.74
N HIS A 563 24.32 10.67 -20.86
CA HIS A 563 25.07 9.94 -21.87
C HIS A 563 25.70 10.89 -22.90
N PHE A 564 24.93 11.85 -23.42
CA PHE A 564 25.39 12.76 -24.47
C PHE A 564 25.96 14.05 -23.88
N ALA A 565 27.02 14.58 -24.50
CA ALA A 565 27.47 15.94 -24.21
C ALA A 565 26.51 16.99 -24.82
N ASP A 566 26.54 18.22 -24.30
CA ASP A 566 25.73 19.34 -24.82
C ASP A 566 26.02 19.66 -26.31
N THR A 567 27.18 19.24 -26.83
CA THR A 567 27.58 19.37 -28.24
C THR A 567 27.02 18.27 -29.14
N ASP A 568 26.50 17.19 -28.57
CA ASP A 568 25.89 16.09 -29.30
C ASP A 568 24.38 16.14 -29.20
N CYS A 569 23.84 16.36 -28.00
CA CYS A 569 22.41 16.38 -27.79
C CYS A 569 21.99 17.46 -26.79
N VAL A 570 20.93 18.19 -27.13
CA VAL A 570 20.25 19.14 -26.25
C VAL A 570 18.82 18.67 -25.99
N PHE A 571 18.32 18.94 -24.79
CA PHE A 571 17.03 18.45 -24.33
C PHE A 571 16.10 19.60 -23.94
N LEU A 572 14.80 19.43 -24.20
CA LEU A 572 13.74 20.32 -23.75
C LEU A 572 12.55 19.49 -23.27
N SER A 573 12.05 19.77 -22.08
CA SER A 573 10.81 19.18 -21.56
C SER A 573 9.65 20.15 -21.72
N TYR A 574 8.56 19.67 -22.31
CA TYR A 574 7.32 20.40 -22.52
C TYR A 574 6.20 19.75 -21.71
N HIS A 575 5.72 20.47 -20.70
CA HIS A 575 4.60 20.05 -19.88
C HIS A 575 3.26 20.44 -20.53
N LEU A 576 2.37 19.46 -20.67
CA LEU A 576 1.06 19.63 -21.33
C LEU A 576 -0.07 19.69 -20.29
N PRO A 577 -1.24 20.27 -20.62
CA PRO A 577 -2.32 20.50 -19.64
C PRO A 577 -3.12 19.26 -19.24
N ALA A 578 -2.84 18.09 -19.82
CA ALA A 578 -3.54 16.84 -19.56
C ALA A 578 -2.60 15.81 -18.91
N PRO A 579 -3.08 14.95 -17.99
CA PRO A 579 -4.47 14.82 -17.54
C PRO A 579 -4.94 15.91 -16.56
N ARG A 580 -4.01 16.60 -15.89
CA ARG A 580 -4.30 17.68 -14.94
C ARG A 580 -3.40 18.89 -15.22
N ILE A 581 -3.97 20.10 -15.14
CA ILE A 581 -3.22 21.35 -15.30
C ILE A 581 -2.22 21.48 -14.14
N GLU A 582 -0.98 21.84 -14.46
CA GLU A 582 0.11 22.03 -13.50
C GLU A 582 0.92 23.31 -13.80
N PRO A 583 1.70 23.82 -12.83
CA PRO A 583 2.45 25.08 -12.98
C PRO A 583 3.50 25.09 -14.09
N LEU A 584 3.90 23.92 -14.58
CA LEU A 584 4.96 23.77 -15.58
C LEU A 584 4.44 23.92 -17.02
N VAL A 585 3.11 23.96 -17.22
CA VAL A 585 2.49 24.12 -18.55
C VAL A 585 2.72 25.54 -19.05
N THR A 586 3.26 25.66 -20.26
CA THR A 586 3.56 26.95 -20.91
C THR A 586 2.85 27.08 -22.26
N PRO A 587 2.63 28.32 -22.75
CA PRO A 587 2.15 28.55 -24.11
C PRO A 587 3.03 27.87 -25.16
N LEU A 588 4.35 27.89 -24.95
CA LEU A 588 5.33 27.26 -25.84
C LEU A 588 5.11 25.74 -25.92
N ALA A 589 4.90 25.06 -24.79
CA ALA A 589 4.65 23.61 -24.78
C ALA A 589 3.42 23.22 -25.61
N MET A 590 2.30 23.94 -25.46
CA MET A 590 1.08 23.68 -26.25
C MET A 590 1.23 24.07 -27.72
N HIS A 591 2.03 25.10 -28.03
CA HIS A 591 2.38 25.44 -29.39
C HIS A 591 3.19 24.32 -30.05
N MET A 592 4.27 23.86 -29.39
CA MET A 592 5.11 22.77 -29.89
C MET A 592 4.34 21.45 -30.02
N GLN A 593 3.42 21.15 -29.10
CA GLN A 593 2.55 19.98 -29.21
C GLN A 593 1.76 19.98 -30.53
N ARG A 594 1.17 21.13 -30.88
CA ARG A 594 0.37 21.27 -32.11
C ARG A 594 1.25 21.23 -33.34
N TRP A 595 2.38 21.93 -33.31
CA TRP A 595 3.31 22.01 -34.44
C TRP A 595 3.91 20.64 -34.79
N LEU A 596 4.31 19.86 -33.79
CA LEU A 596 4.90 18.54 -33.98
C LEU A 596 3.87 17.40 -34.03
N GLU A 597 2.58 17.75 -34.03
CA GLU A 597 1.45 16.80 -34.06
C GLU A 597 1.53 15.71 -32.97
N VAL A 598 2.00 16.10 -31.78
CA VAL A 598 2.20 15.19 -30.66
C VAL A 598 0.88 14.87 -29.97
N ARG A 599 0.51 13.58 -29.96
CA ARG A 599 -0.70 13.05 -29.33
C ARG A 599 -0.52 12.84 -27.82
N GLY A 600 -0.32 13.95 -27.10
CA GLY A 600 -0.32 13.99 -25.64
C GLY A 600 1.05 13.80 -24.97
N PRO A 601 1.08 13.77 -23.63
CA PRO A 601 2.30 13.83 -22.80
C PRO A 601 3.03 12.47 -22.69
N ILE A 602 3.20 11.77 -23.80
CA ILE A 602 3.63 10.35 -23.79
C ILE A 602 4.81 10.04 -24.71
N VAL A 603 5.54 11.05 -25.17
CA VAL A 603 6.51 10.87 -26.26
C VAL A 603 7.74 11.77 -26.13
N HIS A 604 8.88 11.25 -26.58
CA HIS A 604 10.05 12.03 -26.94
C HIS A 604 10.03 12.25 -28.46
N ALA A 605 10.09 13.50 -28.91
CA ALA A 605 10.31 13.85 -30.30
C ALA A 605 11.79 14.16 -30.52
N VAL A 606 12.46 13.42 -31.38
CA VAL A 606 13.88 13.65 -31.72
C VAL A 606 13.94 14.35 -33.07
N ASP A 607 14.61 15.51 -33.10
CA ASP A 607 14.72 16.42 -34.24
C ASP A 607 13.36 16.75 -34.89
N GLY A 608 12.30 16.85 -34.07
CA GLY A 608 10.93 17.16 -34.49
C GLY A 608 10.18 16.02 -35.19
N THR A 609 10.88 15.02 -35.75
CA THR A 609 10.28 14.03 -36.68
C THR A 609 10.32 12.59 -36.19
N ARG A 610 11.38 12.18 -35.50
CA ARG A 610 11.50 10.82 -34.95
C ARG A 610 10.82 10.77 -33.58
N ARG A 611 10.41 9.57 -33.16
CA ARG A 611 9.65 9.37 -31.92
C ARG A 611 10.29 8.25 -31.10
N ALA A 612 10.40 8.48 -29.79
CA ALA A 612 10.74 7.46 -28.80
C ALA A 612 9.71 7.50 -27.65
N PRO A 613 9.53 6.40 -26.88
CA PRO A 613 8.52 6.35 -25.83
C PRO A 613 8.76 7.41 -24.75
N GLY A 614 7.71 8.11 -24.30
CA GLY A 614 7.78 9.07 -23.18
C GLY A 614 7.10 8.58 -21.89
N VAL A 615 6.60 7.34 -21.88
CA VAL A 615 5.99 6.70 -20.72
C VAL A 615 6.46 5.27 -20.58
N GLY A 616 6.49 4.78 -19.34
CA GLY A 616 6.80 3.40 -19.02
C GLY A 616 6.82 3.14 -17.52
N ARG A 617 7.01 1.87 -17.14
CA ARG A 617 7.31 1.51 -15.76
C ARG A 617 8.67 2.06 -15.37
N TYR A 618 8.91 2.36 -14.09
CA TYR A 618 10.23 2.86 -13.66
C TYR A 618 11.37 1.89 -14.04
N ARG A 619 11.14 0.57 -13.98
CA ARG A 619 12.11 -0.47 -14.38
C ARG A 619 12.41 -0.50 -15.89
N GLN A 620 11.62 0.21 -16.70
CA GLN A 620 11.83 0.33 -18.15
C GLN A 620 12.59 1.60 -18.52
N GLY A 621 13.02 2.42 -17.54
CA GLY A 621 13.77 3.65 -17.80
C GLY A 621 15.00 3.43 -18.69
N GLU A 622 15.76 2.36 -18.43
CA GLU A 622 16.91 1.95 -19.26
C GLU A 622 16.51 1.68 -20.72
N LYS A 623 15.46 0.89 -20.96
CA LYS A 623 14.97 0.60 -22.32
C LYS A 623 14.50 1.85 -23.07
N ILE A 624 13.90 2.80 -22.35
CA ILE A 624 13.48 4.08 -22.92
C ILE A 624 14.71 4.94 -23.25
N TYR A 625 15.69 4.97 -22.36
CA TYR A 625 17.00 5.59 -22.62
C TYR A 625 17.65 5.02 -23.88
N GLU A 626 17.72 3.70 -24.03
CA GLU A 626 18.31 3.04 -25.20
C GLU A 626 17.58 3.45 -26.48
N ALA A 627 16.25 3.48 -26.46
CA ALA A 627 15.46 3.92 -27.61
C ALA A 627 15.74 5.39 -27.98
N ILE A 628 15.98 6.28 -27.00
CA ILE A 628 16.37 7.66 -27.26
C ILE A 628 17.80 7.70 -27.82
N ARG A 629 18.74 6.98 -27.18
CA ARG A 629 20.15 6.90 -27.56
C ARG A 629 20.30 6.49 -29.02
N ASP A 630 19.64 5.42 -29.42
CA ASP A 630 19.78 4.86 -30.76
C ASP A 630 19.27 5.84 -31.82
N VAL A 631 18.13 6.49 -31.57
CA VAL A 631 17.57 7.51 -32.47
C VAL A 631 18.50 8.73 -32.56
N VAL A 632 19.03 9.22 -31.44
CA VAL A 632 19.97 10.36 -31.42
C VAL A 632 21.26 9.99 -32.17
N ALA A 633 21.88 8.86 -31.85
CA ALA A 633 23.12 8.40 -32.50
C ALA A 633 22.98 8.30 -34.03
N ASP A 634 21.81 7.87 -34.53
CA ASP A 634 21.52 7.86 -35.97
C ASP A 634 21.39 9.28 -36.55
N GLN A 635 20.82 10.24 -35.81
CA GLN A 635 20.76 11.63 -36.26
C GLN A 635 22.14 12.29 -36.32
N LEU A 636 23.04 11.98 -35.39
CA LEU A 636 24.39 12.56 -35.35
C LEU A 636 25.27 12.19 -36.56
N LYS A 637 24.85 11.19 -37.34
CA LYS A 637 25.49 10.81 -38.61
C LYS A 637 24.99 11.65 -39.80
N GLN A 638 23.89 12.36 -39.64
CA GLN A 638 23.31 13.19 -40.69
C GLN A 638 24.03 14.53 -40.74
N PRO A 639 24.58 14.95 -41.90
CA PRO A 639 25.22 16.25 -42.01
C PRO A 639 24.20 17.38 -41.92
N THR A 640 24.68 18.55 -41.49
CA THR A 640 23.92 19.80 -41.53
C THR A 640 24.76 20.88 -42.19
N LYS A 641 24.09 21.75 -42.95
CA LYS A 641 24.71 22.94 -43.56
C LYS A 641 24.64 24.17 -42.66
N ILE A 642 24.18 23.99 -41.41
CA ILE A 642 23.88 25.07 -40.48
C ILE A 642 24.81 24.99 -39.28
N GLN A 643 25.53 26.08 -39.03
CA GLN A 643 26.33 26.29 -37.82
C GLN A 643 25.69 27.39 -36.98
N ILE A 644 25.71 27.21 -35.66
CA ILE A 644 25.11 28.12 -34.68
C ILE A 644 26.17 28.53 -33.67
N GLU A 645 26.44 29.83 -33.56
CA GLU A 645 27.19 30.41 -32.45
C GLU A 645 26.26 31.28 -31.62
N ALA A 646 26.12 31.01 -30.33
CA ALA A 646 25.23 31.74 -29.44
C ALA A 646 25.92 32.09 -28.13
N LYS A 647 25.91 33.38 -27.78
CA LYS A 647 26.46 33.91 -26.53
C LYS A 647 25.42 34.80 -25.84
N GLY A 648 25.36 34.72 -24.52
CA GLY A 648 24.42 35.51 -23.75
C GLY A 648 24.84 35.71 -22.30
N THR A 649 24.10 36.55 -21.61
CA THR A 649 24.30 36.88 -20.21
C THR A 649 22.98 36.76 -19.43
N VAL A 650 23.08 36.35 -18.17
CA VAL A 650 21.99 36.44 -17.20
C VAL A 650 22.41 37.44 -16.13
N ARG A 651 21.69 38.56 -16.02
CA ARG A 651 21.97 39.64 -15.05
C ARG A 651 20.68 40.21 -14.50
N LYS A 652 20.57 40.29 -13.17
CA LYS A 652 19.42 40.88 -12.45
C LYS A 652 18.04 40.35 -12.91
N GLY A 653 17.96 39.06 -13.29
CA GLY A 653 16.69 38.46 -13.75
C GLY A 653 16.34 38.71 -15.21
N ARG A 654 17.23 39.35 -15.98
CA ARG A 654 17.13 39.50 -17.43
C ARG A 654 18.10 38.56 -18.13
N VAL A 655 17.63 37.93 -19.21
CA VAL A 655 18.47 37.16 -20.14
C VAL A 655 18.61 37.96 -21.42
N ALA A 656 19.83 38.14 -21.92
CA ALA A 656 20.05 38.85 -23.19
C ALA A 656 21.31 38.33 -23.90
N GLY A 657 21.34 38.42 -25.22
CA GLY A 657 22.47 37.95 -26.00
C GLY A 657 22.24 38.00 -27.51
N GLN A 658 23.08 37.25 -28.21
CA GLN A 658 23.12 37.20 -29.67
C GLN A 658 23.30 35.77 -30.16
N VAL A 659 22.64 35.46 -31.28
CA VAL A 659 22.82 34.23 -32.03
C VAL A 659 23.27 34.60 -33.44
N VAL A 660 24.34 33.96 -33.90
CA VAL A 660 24.84 34.01 -35.27
C VAL A 660 24.64 32.64 -35.88
N ILE A 661 23.99 32.61 -37.04
CA ILE A 661 23.75 31.40 -37.82
C ILE A 661 24.46 31.55 -39.15
N GLN A 662 25.26 30.55 -39.48
CA GLN A 662 25.84 30.38 -40.80
C GLN A 662 25.13 29.21 -41.48
N GLY A 663 24.41 29.48 -42.56
CA GLY A 663 23.61 28.49 -43.27
C GLY A 663 23.62 28.71 -44.79
N PRO A 664 22.64 28.15 -45.52
CA PRO A 664 22.52 28.38 -46.96
C PRO A 664 22.18 29.86 -47.24
N PRO A 665 22.74 30.47 -48.31
CA PRO A 665 22.34 31.79 -48.75
C PRO A 665 20.91 31.78 -49.34
N PRO A 666 20.28 32.97 -49.50
CA PRO A 666 18.93 33.06 -50.07
C PRO A 666 18.83 32.35 -51.43
N ASN A 667 17.75 31.59 -51.62
CA ASN A 667 17.43 30.87 -52.87
C ASN A 667 18.46 29.79 -53.29
N ALA A 668 19.37 29.39 -52.42
CA ALA A 668 20.40 28.38 -52.76
C ALA A 668 19.87 26.95 -52.81
N ASP A 669 18.85 26.63 -52.01
CA ASP A 669 18.15 25.34 -51.91
C ASP A 669 16.72 25.57 -51.38
N ASP A 670 15.81 24.59 -51.53
CA ASP A 670 14.46 24.59 -50.92
C ASP A 670 14.50 24.79 -49.38
N LEU A 671 15.61 24.40 -48.75
CA LEU A 671 15.87 24.62 -47.33
C LEU A 671 15.94 26.11 -46.92
N SER A 672 16.32 27.01 -47.82
CA SER A 672 16.55 28.43 -47.48
C SER A 672 15.27 29.26 -47.32
N SER A 673 14.13 28.80 -47.86
CA SER A 673 12.87 29.57 -47.92
C SER A 673 11.88 29.27 -46.78
N GLY A 674 12.23 28.34 -45.88
CA GLY A 674 11.28 27.79 -44.90
C GLY A 674 11.85 27.52 -43.52
N LEU A 675 12.91 28.21 -43.07
CA LEU A 675 13.50 28.02 -41.73
C LEU A 675 13.08 29.12 -40.73
N VAL A 676 12.96 28.72 -39.47
CA VAL A 676 12.78 29.59 -38.31
C VAL A 676 13.77 29.25 -37.21
N ILE A 677 14.07 30.27 -36.40
CA ILE A 677 15.03 30.25 -35.31
C ILE A 677 14.28 30.46 -34.01
N GLN A 678 14.27 29.46 -33.15
CA GLN A 678 13.75 29.57 -31.78
C GLN A 678 14.90 29.70 -30.80
N VAL A 679 14.88 30.75 -29.97
CA VAL A 679 15.79 30.91 -28.84
C VAL A 679 15.01 30.61 -27.57
N VAL A 680 15.08 29.36 -27.10
CA VAL A 680 14.25 28.83 -26.01
C VAL A 680 14.93 29.08 -24.66
N ILE A 681 14.18 29.65 -23.72
CA ILE A 681 14.55 29.73 -22.30
C ILE A 681 14.10 28.42 -21.64
N ALA A 682 15.04 27.66 -21.09
CA ALA A 682 14.77 26.44 -20.34
C ALA A 682 15.36 26.50 -18.93
N GLU A 683 14.85 25.69 -18.02
CA GLU A 683 15.42 25.52 -16.68
C GLU A 683 15.99 24.12 -16.48
N ARG A 684 17.24 24.04 -15.99
CA ARG A 684 17.93 22.77 -15.71
C ARG A 684 17.10 21.82 -14.85
N GLY A 685 16.37 22.35 -13.88
CA GLY A 685 15.36 21.58 -13.19
C GLY A 685 14.37 22.42 -12.40
N VAL A 686 13.14 21.91 -12.30
CA VAL A 686 12.05 22.52 -11.53
C VAL A 686 11.48 21.46 -10.59
N VAL A 687 11.28 21.82 -9.32
CA VAL A 687 10.70 20.94 -8.31
C VAL A 687 9.19 21.00 -8.40
N PHE A 688 8.60 19.88 -8.75
CA PHE A 688 7.16 19.70 -8.74
C PHE A 688 6.86 18.20 -8.60
N HIS A 689 5.99 17.84 -7.65
CA HIS A 689 5.58 16.45 -7.46
C HIS A 689 4.11 16.31 -7.86
N GLY A 690 3.83 15.53 -8.90
CA GLY A 690 2.49 15.05 -9.26
C GLY A 690 2.35 13.55 -8.96
N SER A 691 1.27 12.91 -9.42
CA SER A 691 1.05 11.47 -9.15
C SER A 691 2.11 10.56 -9.78
N SER A 692 2.82 11.01 -10.82
CA SER A 692 3.84 10.20 -11.51
C SER A 692 5.07 9.83 -10.67
N GLY A 693 5.27 10.43 -9.49
CA GLY A 693 6.47 10.20 -8.67
C GLY A 693 7.76 10.84 -9.21
N VAL A 694 7.69 11.65 -10.27
CA VAL A 694 8.79 12.53 -10.68
C VAL A 694 8.78 13.76 -9.78
N VAL A 695 9.92 14.06 -9.15
CA VAL A 695 10.06 15.21 -8.22
C VAL A 695 10.78 16.39 -8.87
N ILE A 696 11.76 16.11 -9.73
CA ILE A 696 12.55 17.11 -10.45
C ILE A 696 12.33 16.93 -11.95
N HIS A 697 11.75 17.93 -12.56
CA HIS A 697 11.54 17.99 -14.01
C HIS A 697 12.71 18.73 -14.65
N ARG A 698 13.45 18.07 -15.55
CA ARG A 698 14.71 18.57 -16.13
C ARG A 698 14.48 19.30 -17.44
N MET A 699 15.30 20.31 -17.71
CA MET A 699 15.30 21.10 -18.96
C MET A 699 13.91 21.64 -19.36
N VAL A 700 13.14 22.14 -18.39
CA VAL A 700 11.75 22.58 -18.61
C VAL A 700 11.72 23.85 -19.47
N ALA A 701 11.07 23.79 -20.64
CA ALA A 701 10.95 24.93 -21.55
C ALA A 701 9.96 25.96 -21.00
N ARG A 702 10.47 27.16 -20.68
CA ARG A 702 9.71 28.25 -20.05
C ARG A 702 9.11 29.23 -21.06
N GLY A 703 9.69 29.35 -22.26
CA GLY A 703 9.26 30.24 -23.34
C GLY A 703 10.39 30.62 -24.29
N LEU A 704 10.18 31.64 -25.11
CA LEU A 704 11.21 32.19 -26.01
C LEU A 704 11.89 33.44 -25.41
N ALA A 705 13.18 33.61 -25.73
CA ALA A 705 13.95 34.81 -25.41
C ALA A 705 13.78 35.92 -26.45
N THR A 706 13.28 35.58 -27.63
CA THR A 706 12.89 36.53 -28.69
C THR A 706 11.45 36.99 -28.46
N GLU A 707 11.16 38.25 -28.77
CA GLU A 707 9.79 38.78 -28.77
C GLU A 707 9.01 38.31 -30.02
N GLY A 708 7.67 38.34 -29.94
CA GLY A 708 6.80 38.05 -31.09
C GLY A 708 6.24 36.62 -31.12
N SER A 709 6.30 35.98 -32.29
CA SER A 709 5.67 34.67 -32.52
C SER A 709 6.36 33.55 -31.75
N LEU A 710 5.58 32.55 -31.30
CA LEU A 710 6.10 31.29 -30.75
C LEU A 710 6.76 30.41 -31.82
N ASP A 711 6.57 30.74 -33.11
CA ASP A 711 7.29 30.10 -34.21
C ASP A 711 8.79 30.43 -34.18
N GLY A 712 9.18 31.53 -33.52
CA GLY A 712 10.52 32.09 -33.53
C GLY A 712 10.70 33.16 -34.60
N VAL A 713 11.97 33.48 -34.90
CA VAL A 713 12.36 34.48 -35.89
C VAL A 713 12.63 33.78 -37.22
N ARG A 714 12.07 34.30 -38.33
CA ARG A 714 12.35 33.74 -39.66
C ARG A 714 13.84 33.85 -39.98
N TYR A 715 14.42 32.79 -40.52
CA TYR A 715 15.80 32.83 -41.00
C TYR A 715 15.87 33.67 -42.28
N THR A 716 16.51 34.82 -42.18
CA THR A 716 16.73 35.75 -43.31
C THR A 716 18.23 36.00 -43.45
N PRO A 717 18.96 35.13 -44.17
CA PRO A 717 20.40 35.27 -44.32
C PRO A 717 20.77 36.38 -45.31
N ASP A 718 21.97 36.92 -45.14
CA ASP A 718 22.63 37.75 -46.13
C ASP A 718 23.12 36.93 -47.35
N ALA A 719 23.77 37.60 -48.30
CA ALA A 719 24.30 36.96 -49.51
C ALA A 719 25.34 35.85 -49.22
N ASN A 720 25.95 35.85 -48.04
CA ASN A 720 26.93 34.86 -47.61
C ASN A 720 26.30 33.74 -46.75
N GLY A 721 24.97 33.73 -46.56
CA GLY A 721 24.31 32.74 -45.71
C GLY A 721 24.39 33.07 -44.22
N ARG A 722 24.81 34.28 -43.83
CA ARG A 722 24.90 34.68 -42.42
C ARG A 722 23.61 35.34 -41.97
N CYS A 723 23.09 34.92 -40.83
CA CYS A 723 21.92 35.52 -40.17
C CYS A 723 22.27 35.83 -38.72
N GLU A 724 22.00 37.05 -38.27
CA GLU A 724 22.33 37.51 -36.92
C GLU A 724 21.06 38.01 -36.24
N ILE A 725 20.77 37.46 -35.06
CA ILE A 725 19.61 37.85 -34.26
C ILE A 725 20.05 38.19 -32.84
N THR A 726 19.41 39.21 -32.26
CA THR A 726 19.55 39.55 -30.85
C THR A 726 18.34 39.03 -30.09
N PHE A 727 18.53 38.68 -28.81
CA PHE A 727 17.44 38.26 -27.93
C PHE A 727 17.55 38.94 -26.58
N GLY A 728 16.41 39.09 -25.91
CA GLY A 728 16.31 39.80 -24.64
C GLY A 728 14.96 39.54 -23.99
N ARG A 729 14.97 39.05 -22.75
CA ARG A 729 13.73 38.73 -22.01
C ARG A 729 13.89 38.94 -20.52
N GLU A 730 12.92 39.60 -19.91
CA GLU A 730 12.76 39.62 -18.45
C GLU A 730 12.12 38.31 -17.99
N LEU A 731 12.76 37.61 -17.05
CA LEU A 731 12.24 36.34 -16.54
C LEU A 731 10.90 36.55 -15.83
N THR A 732 10.69 37.68 -15.15
CA THR A 732 9.43 38.05 -14.49
C THR A 732 8.28 38.25 -15.48
N GLU A 733 8.57 38.79 -16.66
CA GLU A 733 7.58 38.90 -17.74
C GLU A 733 7.16 37.52 -18.23
N LEU A 734 8.12 36.61 -18.39
CA LEU A 734 7.84 35.23 -18.79
C LEU A 734 7.02 34.48 -17.74
N VAL A 735 7.31 34.66 -16.45
CA VAL A 735 6.49 34.14 -15.35
C VAL A 735 5.07 34.69 -15.42
N THR A 736 4.92 35.99 -15.66
CA THR A 736 3.61 36.65 -15.77
C THR A 736 2.79 36.08 -16.92
N ASN A 737 3.40 35.92 -18.10
CA ASN A 737 2.74 35.36 -19.28
C ASN A 737 2.30 33.91 -19.05
N ASN A 738 3.18 33.09 -18.45
CA ASN A 738 2.85 31.71 -18.09
C ASN A 738 1.71 31.65 -17.07
N LYS A 739 1.68 32.55 -16.09
CA LYS A 739 0.58 32.65 -15.12
C LYS A 739 -0.74 32.98 -15.81
N VAL A 740 -0.78 34.02 -16.65
CA VAL A 740 -2.00 34.40 -17.40
C VAL A 740 -2.51 33.23 -18.24
N HIS A 741 -1.60 32.51 -18.89
CA HIS A 741 -1.96 31.31 -19.66
C HIS A 741 -2.58 30.22 -18.79
N LEU A 742 -1.96 29.86 -17.66
CA LEU A 742 -2.51 28.88 -16.73
C LEU A 742 -3.86 29.29 -16.18
N ASP A 743 -4.03 30.57 -15.82
CA ASP A 743 -5.29 31.10 -15.33
C ASP A 743 -6.38 31.01 -16.41
N SER A 744 -6.02 31.20 -17.70
CA SER A 744 -6.95 31.01 -18.82
C SER A 744 -7.39 29.55 -19.00
N LEU A 745 -6.47 28.59 -18.80
CA LEU A 745 -6.78 27.15 -18.86
C LEU A 745 -7.63 26.68 -17.68
N ALA A 746 -7.47 27.32 -16.51
CA ALA A 746 -8.18 26.97 -15.28
C ALA A 746 -9.60 27.54 -15.19
N LYS A 747 -9.95 28.58 -15.98
CA LYS A 747 -11.32 29.12 -16.07
C LYS A 747 -12.27 28.08 -16.68
N GLY A 748 -12.75 27.16 -15.84
CA GLY A 748 -13.67 26.08 -16.19
C GLY A 748 -13.35 24.70 -15.58
N LYS A 749 -12.24 24.53 -14.84
CA LYS A 749 -11.86 23.26 -14.17
C LYS A 749 -11.27 23.53 -12.78
N ALA A 750 -11.52 22.63 -11.83
CA ALA A 750 -11.24 22.81 -10.40
C ALA A 750 -9.77 23.16 -10.06
N SER A 751 -9.63 23.83 -8.91
CA SER A 751 -8.46 24.52 -8.36
C SER A 751 -7.25 23.63 -8.08
N GLY A 752 -6.11 23.95 -8.71
CA GLY A 752 -4.77 23.61 -8.24
C GLY A 752 -3.99 24.89 -7.95
N ASN A 753 -4.11 25.41 -6.73
CA ASN A 753 -3.56 26.71 -6.32
C ASN A 753 -2.03 26.71 -6.08
N THR A 754 -1.35 25.57 -6.18
CA THR A 754 0.08 25.48 -5.87
C THR A 754 0.92 25.97 -7.04
N ARG A 755 1.53 27.15 -6.92
CA ARG A 755 2.31 27.80 -8.00
C ARG A 755 3.84 27.69 -7.82
N ILE A 756 4.34 26.80 -6.97
CA ILE A 756 5.78 26.72 -6.67
C ILE A 756 6.68 26.45 -7.88
N GLY A 757 6.17 25.78 -8.92
CA GLY A 757 6.90 25.59 -10.18
C GLY A 757 6.87 26.77 -11.16
N LEU A 758 6.14 27.85 -10.87
CA LEU A 758 6.04 29.02 -11.76
C LEU A 758 7.21 29.98 -11.64
N ARG A 759 7.94 30.03 -10.52
CA ARG A 759 9.12 30.88 -10.43
C ARG A 759 10.18 30.36 -11.42
N ILE A 760 10.95 31.27 -12.01
CA ILE A 760 12.15 30.93 -12.77
C ILE A 760 13.36 31.30 -11.90
N ASP A 761 14.25 30.36 -11.63
CA ASP A 761 15.52 30.63 -10.95
C ASP A 761 16.59 31.02 -11.98
N PRO A 762 17.11 32.27 -11.95
CA PRO A 762 18.14 32.72 -12.88
C PRO A 762 19.39 31.84 -12.89
N LYS A 763 19.71 31.16 -11.78
CA LYS A 763 20.89 30.27 -11.69
C LYS A 763 20.70 28.98 -12.48
N SER A 764 19.46 28.53 -12.68
CA SER A 764 19.13 27.32 -13.43
C SER A 764 18.73 27.58 -14.89
N VAL A 765 18.69 28.83 -15.34
CA VAL A 765 18.35 29.16 -16.73
C VAL A 765 19.43 28.66 -17.68
N GLU A 766 18.99 28.04 -18.77
CA GLU A 766 19.76 27.66 -19.95
C GLU A 766 19.05 28.24 -21.19
N ILE A 767 19.82 28.46 -22.27
CA ILE A 767 19.29 28.92 -23.55
C ILE A 767 19.62 27.89 -24.62
N VAL A 768 18.58 27.38 -25.28
CA VAL A 768 18.68 26.43 -26.37
C VAL A 768 18.25 27.12 -27.66
N VAL A 769 19.14 27.14 -28.65
CA VAL A 769 18.85 27.66 -29.98
C VAL A 769 18.47 26.50 -30.89
N VAL A 770 17.34 26.62 -31.58
CA VAL A 770 16.84 25.60 -32.51
C VAL A 770 16.55 26.25 -33.85
N VAL A 771 17.16 25.72 -34.92
CA VAL A 771 16.80 26.07 -36.30
C VAL A 771 15.96 24.94 -36.87
N ARG A 772 14.72 25.23 -37.24
CA ARG A 772 13.76 24.23 -37.72
C ARG A 772 13.00 24.66 -38.96
N GLU A 773 12.49 23.68 -39.70
CA GLU A 773 11.61 23.88 -40.84
C GLU A 773 10.21 24.33 -40.39
N VAL A 774 9.65 25.33 -41.08
CA VAL A 774 8.38 25.98 -40.71
C VAL A 774 7.20 25.01 -40.79
N ILE A 775 7.16 24.17 -41.81
CA ILE A 775 6.00 23.31 -42.08
C ILE A 775 6.07 22.02 -41.27
N SER A 776 7.21 21.33 -41.34
CA SER A 776 7.38 20.00 -40.75
C SER A 776 7.77 20.03 -39.27
N GLY A 777 8.27 21.17 -38.79
CA GLY A 777 8.89 21.29 -37.47
C GLY A 777 10.21 20.53 -37.33
N LYS A 778 10.72 19.92 -38.42
CA LYS A 778 11.98 19.18 -38.45
C LYS A 778 13.14 20.08 -38.07
N VAL A 779 13.96 19.61 -37.14
CA VAL A 779 15.14 20.37 -36.69
C VAL A 779 16.27 20.18 -37.69
N ALA A 780 16.81 21.30 -38.17
CA ALA A 780 17.96 21.32 -39.07
C ALA A 780 19.29 21.39 -38.29
N GLN A 781 19.30 22.12 -37.17
CA GLN A 781 20.41 22.19 -36.22
C GLN A 781 19.90 22.71 -34.86
N ALA A 782 20.55 22.30 -33.78
CA ALA A 782 20.36 22.89 -32.46
C ALA A 782 21.71 23.25 -31.82
N SER A 783 21.69 24.07 -30.79
CA SER A 783 22.90 24.39 -30.00
C SER A 783 22.51 24.94 -28.64
N LYS A 784 23.38 24.75 -27.65
CA LYS A 784 23.25 25.38 -26.33
C LYS A 784 24.07 26.67 -26.32
N CYS A 785 23.45 27.77 -25.91
CA CYS A 785 24.11 29.06 -25.81
C CYS A 785 25.13 29.06 -24.66
N HIS A 786 26.30 29.66 -24.89
CA HIS A 786 27.23 29.96 -23.83
C HIS A 786 26.71 31.14 -23.00
N LEU A 787 26.24 30.85 -21.78
CA LEU A 787 25.66 31.84 -20.87
C LEU A 787 26.62 32.21 -19.75
N GLU A 788 27.03 33.47 -19.74
CA GLU A 788 27.73 34.09 -18.61
C GLU A 788 26.73 34.55 -17.55
N ARG A 789 26.97 34.18 -16.29
CA ARG A 789 26.10 34.56 -15.17
C ARG A 789 26.81 35.64 -14.36
N VAL A 790 26.31 36.87 -14.46
CA VAL A 790 26.93 38.03 -13.78
C VAL A 790 26.25 38.21 -12.44
N GLU A 791 26.93 37.81 -11.36
CA GLU A 791 26.49 38.14 -10.00
C GLU A 791 26.57 39.65 -9.78
N ALA A 792 25.56 40.24 -9.17
CA ALA A 792 25.65 41.64 -8.76
C ALA A 792 26.74 41.73 -7.69
N SER A 793 27.85 42.41 -7.99
CA SER A 793 28.77 42.86 -6.94
C SER A 793 27.98 43.70 -5.94
N ALA A 794 28.24 43.49 -4.65
CA ALA A 794 27.68 44.31 -3.59
C ALA A 794 28.11 45.77 -3.81
N GLU A 795 27.21 46.58 -4.35
CA GLU A 795 27.26 48.04 -4.30
C GLU A 795 26.52 48.54 -3.07
#